data_AF-A0A927GD54-F1
#
_entry.id   AF-A0A927GD54-F1
#
_cell.length_a   1.000
_cell.length_b   1.000
_cell.length_c   1.000
_cell.angle_alpha   90.00
_cell.angle_beta   90.00
_cell.angle_gamma   90.00
#
_symmetry.space_group_name_H-M   'P 1'
#
loop_
_entity.id
_entity.type
_entity.pdbx_description
1 polymer ?
#
loop_
_entity_poly.entity_id
_entity_poly.type
_entity_poly.pdbx_seq_one_letter_code
_entity_poly.pdbx_strand_id
1 'polypeptide(L)'
;MDTSTIFPFFEKGLPLRSRDLNAVFRRADAEVRHTRTCLHGMGILYGLHVTVETNTITIQAGAGVTSEGHLYCSHTPVELTNSTSPASKIIKREFKAESFGDYLDRPSTTDELNDTVEHLELNSIGTPLTSETLANKWLIVFFEVVAEDLKGCATCDKGKRANVTTKFLLIDDKVWSGNGSLPGLSAIFDCGPNTATNQSNTFTPISTTVVRLSLPDADGDSNLSDLYKNSLNTSFPGIKDELIKTCGLADTIFGLGSMGKDAASMLDVPALHPKTNGQYLYDYLRLIIRAYNEFVTTPFTRHMANLPPKTCFPKHLALGKFDANGGFSDDVRTPFYRPIFSGTTDTDFEYARQLYERLISLLINADFGSLDTEAKKELRITPSRRATFPVGMQAIPFYLKTDALQKNWRPASQFDALILSYDGTKRLQHQPFFDESDFYRIEGHVNQKITLNDKKKNQFEDLRDSLNLPFQVVLVKPLRGQDDVPSLTEFARQNPGLEHQGGVPSGGTFVVVVSGEGNTILGDFCLPYWVQPPTPKPVIADFEIKSQTTKPNEGETFVLFSTSENQNDLEWHVKGSNGDGTRLSADNHQNEYAHFFPLTNLPATHYLVTLTAKKDGRESVEKTTIVVINQKEQTPPKASFAVDAQENGDVSENGDEIKVTFTDAHKPFEIKLIFQNKSENADEYRWQLDGKLKSKAKNTFSQKFVWVAGEADPQTFTIQLTASRDGLIDIAEKTVTASLPSLNPID
;
A
#
# COMPACT_ATOMS: atom_id res chain seq x y z
N MET A 1 -14.29 -53.59 32.80
CA MET A 1 -13.39 -53.03 31.79
C MET A 1 -12.27 -52.35 32.53
N ASP A 2 -11.02 -52.74 32.31
CA ASP A 2 -9.90 -52.05 32.93
C ASP A 2 -9.68 -50.75 32.16
N THR A 3 -10.38 -49.69 32.58
CA THR A 3 -10.10 -48.31 32.14
C THR A 3 -8.80 -47.79 32.76
N SER A 4 -8.14 -48.61 33.60
CA SER A 4 -6.85 -48.32 34.18
C SER A 4 -5.73 -48.86 33.29
N THR A 5 -4.91 -47.97 32.75
CA THR A 5 -3.64 -48.38 32.15
C THR A 5 -2.58 -48.28 33.25
N ILE A 6 -1.95 -49.40 33.57
CA ILE A 6 -0.96 -49.51 34.64
C ILE A 6 0.43 -49.52 34.01
N PHE A 7 1.27 -48.57 34.42
CA PHE A 7 2.66 -48.49 33.99
C PHE A 7 3.59 -48.76 35.17
N PRO A 8 4.57 -49.67 35.01
CA PRO A 8 5.59 -49.87 36.03
C PRO A 8 6.55 -48.68 36.06
N PHE A 9 6.96 -48.28 37.25
CA PHE A 9 7.97 -47.25 37.45
C PHE A 9 9.09 -47.78 38.34
N PHE A 10 10.28 -47.83 37.77
CA PHE A 10 11.46 -48.42 38.38
C PHE A 10 12.21 -47.40 39.21
N GLU A 11 12.57 -47.76 40.45
CA GLU A 11 13.38 -46.94 41.35
C GLU A 11 14.87 -47.37 41.34
N LYS A 12 15.74 -46.55 41.92
CA LYS A 12 17.17 -46.87 42.06
C LYS A 12 17.35 -48.07 43.00
N GLY A 13 18.18 -49.05 42.63
CA GLY A 13 18.45 -50.25 43.45
C GLY A 13 18.37 -51.58 42.69
N LEU A 14 17.84 -51.56 41.47
CA LEU A 14 17.75 -52.73 40.60
C LEU A 14 19.06 -53.01 39.81
N PRO A 15 19.29 -54.25 39.33
CA PRO A 15 20.48 -54.60 38.53
C PRO A 15 20.62 -53.77 37.24
N LEU A 16 19.48 -53.33 36.69
CA LEU A 16 19.41 -52.44 35.54
C LEU A 16 19.15 -51.00 36.01
N ARG A 17 19.70 -50.02 35.28
CA ARG A 17 19.51 -48.61 35.58
C ARG A 17 18.04 -48.25 35.40
N SER A 18 17.41 -47.75 36.45
CA SER A 18 16.01 -47.32 36.44
C SER A 18 15.68 -46.31 35.34
N ARG A 19 16.61 -45.41 34.99
CA ARG A 19 16.43 -44.48 33.87
C ARG A 19 16.19 -45.22 32.55
N ASP A 20 16.97 -46.27 32.28
CA ASP A 20 16.97 -46.93 30.98
C ASP A 20 15.71 -47.80 30.85
N LEU A 21 15.27 -48.45 31.94
CA LEU A 21 13.99 -49.16 31.99
C LEU A 21 12.80 -48.21 31.81
N ASN A 22 12.75 -47.12 32.57
CA ASN A 22 11.68 -46.13 32.46
C ASN A 22 11.65 -45.49 31.05
N ALA A 23 12.79 -45.28 30.40
CA ALA A 23 12.86 -44.73 29.04
C ALA A 23 12.19 -45.64 28.00
N VAL A 24 12.29 -46.96 28.13
CA VAL A 24 11.60 -47.90 27.23
C VAL A 24 10.09 -47.77 27.35
N PHE A 25 9.56 -47.71 28.58
CA PHE A 25 8.12 -47.53 28.80
C PHE A 25 7.61 -46.18 28.28
N ARG A 26 8.37 -45.10 28.52
CA ARG A 26 8.04 -43.77 27.99
C ARG A 26 7.95 -43.78 26.48
N ARG A 27 8.92 -44.41 25.81
CA ARG A 27 8.92 -44.48 24.35
C ARG A 27 7.72 -45.26 23.83
N ALA A 28 7.43 -46.43 24.40
CA ALA A 28 6.31 -47.26 23.97
C ALA A 28 4.95 -46.55 24.18
N ASP A 29 4.75 -45.90 25.33
CA ASP A 29 3.54 -45.13 25.60
C ASP A 29 3.40 -43.92 24.65
N ALA A 30 4.48 -43.17 24.48
CA ALA A 30 4.50 -42.03 23.57
C ALA A 30 4.21 -42.46 22.13
N GLU A 31 4.76 -43.56 21.64
CA GLU A 31 4.47 -44.09 20.29
C GLU A 31 2.98 -44.43 20.13
N VAL A 32 2.35 -45.06 21.12
CA VAL A 32 0.91 -45.37 21.09
C VAL A 32 0.06 -44.09 21.10
N ARG A 33 0.39 -43.11 21.95
CA ARG A 33 -0.34 -41.84 22.03
C ARG A 33 -0.15 -40.97 20.78
N HIS A 34 1.06 -40.93 20.23
CA HIS A 34 1.35 -40.26 18.96
C HIS A 34 0.63 -40.93 17.79
N THR A 35 0.58 -42.26 17.75
CA THR A 35 -0.18 -42.99 16.72
C THR A 35 -1.64 -42.55 16.70
N ARG A 36 -2.30 -42.44 17.87
CA ARG A 36 -3.69 -41.98 17.96
C ARG A 36 -3.85 -40.55 17.46
N THR A 37 -3.07 -39.62 18.01
CA THR A 37 -3.22 -38.19 17.70
C THR A 37 -2.81 -37.83 16.27
N CYS A 38 -1.80 -38.48 15.71
CA CYS A 38 -1.28 -38.18 14.37
C CYS A 38 -1.98 -38.97 13.25
N LEU A 39 -2.36 -40.24 13.47
CA LEU A 39 -2.89 -41.12 12.41
C LEU A 39 -4.39 -41.42 12.53
N HIS A 40 -4.97 -41.35 13.73
CA HIS A 40 -6.39 -41.65 13.93
C HIS A 40 -7.24 -40.41 14.20
N GLY A 41 -6.66 -39.36 14.76
CA GLY A 41 -7.34 -38.12 15.14
C GLY A 41 -7.56 -37.99 16.64
N MET A 42 -8.11 -36.86 17.05
CA MET A 42 -8.36 -36.51 18.45
C MET A 42 -9.73 -35.85 18.63
N GLY A 43 -10.19 -35.74 19.86
CA GLY A 43 -11.55 -35.35 20.21
C GLY A 43 -12.49 -36.56 20.31
N ILE A 44 -13.79 -36.31 20.32
CA ILE A 44 -14.77 -37.38 20.55
C ILE A 44 -15.21 -37.99 19.22
N LEU A 45 -14.85 -39.26 18.97
CA LEU A 45 -15.07 -39.95 17.71
C LEU A 45 -16.55 -40.30 17.47
N TYR A 46 -17.21 -40.88 18.48
CA TYR A 46 -18.64 -41.22 18.43
C TYR A 46 -19.22 -41.39 19.85
N GLY A 47 -20.54 -41.37 19.98
CA GLY A 47 -21.23 -41.76 21.21
C GLY A 47 -21.14 -40.69 22.29
N LEU A 48 -20.96 -41.06 23.56
CA LEU A 48 -20.81 -40.15 24.72
C LEU A 48 -21.88 -39.06 24.84
N HIS A 49 -23.08 -39.32 24.31
CA HIS A 49 -24.21 -38.42 24.46
C HIS A 49 -24.70 -38.47 25.89
N VAL A 50 -25.08 -37.31 26.41
CA VAL A 50 -25.47 -37.14 27.80
C VAL A 50 -26.98 -36.99 27.86
N THR A 51 -27.62 -37.80 28.68
CA THR A 51 -29.04 -37.69 29.01
C THR A 51 -29.16 -37.38 30.49
N VAL A 52 -29.94 -36.37 30.82
CA VAL A 52 -30.13 -35.89 32.19
C VAL A 52 -31.53 -36.26 32.63
N GLU A 53 -31.62 -37.07 33.68
CA GLU A 53 -32.86 -37.44 34.34
C GLU A 53 -32.91 -36.78 35.73
N THR A 54 -34.02 -36.96 36.47
CA THR A 54 -34.32 -36.19 37.69
C THR A 54 -33.19 -36.17 38.73
N ASN A 55 -32.33 -37.20 38.78
CA ASN A 55 -31.21 -37.28 39.73
C ASN A 55 -29.94 -37.98 39.18
N THR A 56 -29.93 -38.33 37.89
CA THR A 56 -28.90 -39.18 37.29
C THR A 56 -28.48 -38.58 35.95
N ILE A 57 -27.19 -38.59 35.69
CA ILE A 57 -26.64 -38.28 34.35
C ILE A 57 -26.23 -39.59 33.71
N THR A 58 -26.80 -39.91 32.56
CA THR A 58 -26.45 -41.10 31.78
C THR A 58 -25.61 -40.70 30.59
N ILE A 59 -24.39 -41.23 30.51
CA ILE A 59 -23.49 -41.06 29.37
C ILE A 59 -23.55 -42.31 28.52
N GLN A 60 -24.00 -42.19 27.27
CA GLN A 60 -24.09 -43.32 26.35
C GLN A 60 -22.72 -43.89 25.98
N ALA A 61 -22.70 -45.15 25.53
CA ALA A 61 -21.50 -45.78 25.00
C ALA A 61 -20.83 -44.91 23.92
N GLY A 62 -19.50 -44.93 23.84
CA GLY A 62 -18.75 -44.06 22.94
C GLY A 62 -17.24 -44.11 23.16
N ALA A 63 -16.52 -43.37 22.33
CA ALA A 63 -15.07 -43.28 22.40
C ALA A 63 -14.55 -41.88 22.03
N GLY A 64 -13.43 -41.48 22.64
CA GLY A 64 -12.75 -40.23 22.35
C GLY A 64 -11.28 -40.26 22.76
N VAL A 65 -10.48 -39.40 22.13
CA VAL A 65 -9.03 -39.31 22.33
C VAL A 65 -8.64 -37.89 22.70
N THR A 66 -7.85 -37.68 23.75
CA THR A 66 -7.39 -36.34 24.14
C THR A 66 -6.29 -35.81 23.22
N SER A 67 -5.93 -34.51 23.32
CA SER A 67 -4.85 -33.95 22.50
C SER A 67 -3.45 -34.47 22.85
N GLU A 68 -3.29 -35.12 24.02
CA GLU A 68 -2.09 -35.90 24.37
C GLU A 68 -2.21 -37.40 24.04
N GLY A 69 -3.34 -37.86 23.48
CA GLY A 69 -3.51 -39.24 23.02
C GLY A 69 -4.08 -40.23 24.05
N HIS A 70 -4.64 -39.75 25.17
CA HIS A 70 -5.35 -40.60 26.12
C HIS A 70 -6.70 -41.05 25.53
N LEU A 71 -6.99 -42.36 25.58
CA LEU A 71 -8.19 -42.95 24.99
C LEU A 71 -9.23 -43.23 26.08
N TYR A 72 -10.43 -42.68 25.91
CA TYR A 72 -11.63 -43.14 26.60
C TYR A 72 -12.44 -44.02 25.66
N CYS A 73 -12.89 -45.18 26.13
CA CYS A 73 -13.79 -46.05 25.39
C CYS A 73 -14.70 -46.79 26.37
N SER A 74 -16.02 -46.68 26.16
CA SER A 74 -17.03 -47.48 26.87
C SER A 74 -17.99 -48.09 25.87
N HIS A 75 -18.28 -49.38 26.02
CA HIS A 75 -19.27 -50.09 25.21
C HIS A 75 -20.66 -50.16 25.85
N THR A 76 -20.80 -49.67 27.09
CA THR A 76 -22.07 -49.60 27.82
C THR A 76 -22.31 -48.18 28.31
N PRO A 77 -23.58 -47.76 28.50
CA PRO A 77 -23.87 -46.51 29.17
C PRO A 77 -23.28 -46.47 30.58
N VAL A 78 -22.86 -45.28 31.02
CA VAL A 78 -22.36 -45.01 32.36
C VAL A 78 -23.35 -44.10 33.06
N GLU A 79 -23.90 -44.57 34.18
CA GLU A 79 -24.77 -43.77 35.03
C GLU A 79 -23.94 -43.09 36.13
N LEU A 80 -24.12 -41.77 36.22
CA LEU A 80 -23.42 -40.89 37.12
C LEU A 80 -24.38 -40.32 38.16
N THR A 81 -23.97 -40.46 39.42
CA THR A 81 -24.57 -39.81 40.59
C THR A 81 -23.50 -38.97 41.28
N ASN A 82 -23.88 -38.07 42.18
CA ASN A 82 -22.89 -37.30 42.94
C ASN A 82 -22.15 -38.22 43.92
N SER A 83 -20.85 -38.02 44.14
CA SER A 83 -20.11 -38.74 45.18
C SER A 83 -20.33 -38.11 46.56
N THR A 84 -20.39 -38.91 47.63
CA THR A 84 -20.43 -38.39 49.02
C THR A 84 -19.09 -37.82 49.51
N SER A 85 -18.03 -37.85 48.71
CA SER A 85 -16.79 -37.16 49.07
C SER A 85 -16.95 -35.65 48.90
N PRO A 86 -16.56 -34.84 49.90
CA PRO A 86 -16.48 -33.39 49.73
C PRO A 86 -15.56 -33.09 48.54
N ALA A 87 -15.89 -32.04 47.78
CA ALA A 87 -15.11 -31.51 46.67
C ALA A 87 -13.64 -31.90 46.79
N SER A 88 -13.22 -32.92 46.05
CA SER A 88 -11.81 -33.24 46.01
C SER A 88 -11.16 -32.00 45.43
N LYS A 89 -10.14 -31.49 46.10
CA LYS A 89 -9.24 -30.57 45.43
C LYS A 89 -8.68 -31.37 44.25
N ILE A 90 -8.73 -30.87 43.01
CA ILE A 90 -7.74 -31.32 42.02
C ILE A 90 -6.43 -30.86 42.65
N ILE A 91 -5.82 -31.73 43.45
CA ILE A 91 -4.43 -31.53 43.81
C ILE A 91 -3.76 -31.72 42.46
N LYS A 92 -3.08 -30.70 41.96
CA LYS A 92 -1.91 -30.95 41.12
C LYS A 92 -0.95 -31.79 41.95
N ARG A 93 -1.23 -33.09 42.12
CA ARG A 93 -0.20 -34.09 42.37
C ARG A 93 0.47 -34.33 41.02
N GLU A 94 1.01 -33.27 40.43
CA GLU A 94 2.28 -33.48 39.78
C GLU A 94 3.24 -33.72 40.93
N PHE A 95 3.55 -35.01 41.09
CA PHE A 95 4.67 -35.46 41.89
C PHE A 95 5.84 -34.50 41.68
N LYS A 96 6.43 -34.02 42.79
CA LYS A 96 7.71 -33.29 42.76
C LYS A 96 8.60 -33.91 41.69
N ALA A 97 8.97 -33.08 40.73
CA ALA A 97 9.63 -33.41 39.48
C ALA A 97 11.09 -33.88 39.69
N GLU A 98 11.29 -34.95 40.46
CA GLU A 98 12.55 -35.68 40.53
C GLU A 98 12.39 -37.16 40.15
N SER A 99 11.18 -37.63 39.82
CA SER A 99 10.97 -39.04 39.47
C SER A 99 9.96 -39.30 38.35
N PHE A 100 8.82 -38.62 38.28
CA PHE A 100 7.76 -38.99 37.31
C PHE A 100 7.43 -37.94 36.24
N GLY A 101 7.82 -36.67 36.40
CA GLY A 101 7.57 -35.59 35.43
C GLY A 101 8.29 -35.76 34.08
N ASP A 102 9.15 -36.75 34.01
CA ASP A 102 9.97 -37.10 32.86
C ASP A 102 9.22 -38.13 31.96
N TYR A 103 7.99 -38.51 32.34
CA TYR A 103 7.08 -39.46 31.64
C TYR A 103 6.20 -38.81 30.55
N LEU A 104 6.07 -37.48 30.53
CA LEU A 104 5.27 -36.74 29.56
C LEU A 104 6.16 -35.69 28.89
N ASP A 105 6.51 -35.90 27.62
CA ASP A 105 7.42 -35.08 26.81
C ASP A 105 7.14 -33.55 26.87
N ARG A 106 7.84 -32.82 27.75
CA ARG A 106 8.45 -31.50 27.42
C ARG A 106 9.43 -31.00 28.50
N PRO A 107 10.52 -30.30 28.10
CA PRO A 107 11.15 -29.29 28.92
C PRO A 107 10.32 -28.00 28.86
N SER A 108 9.88 -27.51 30.01
CA SER A 108 9.52 -26.09 30.18
C SER A 108 9.53 -25.76 31.66
N THR A 109 10.39 -24.80 32.00
CA THR A 109 10.18 -23.77 33.03
C THR A 109 9.31 -24.16 34.22
N THR A 110 9.97 -24.31 35.35
CA THR A 110 9.50 -24.33 36.73
C THR A 110 8.40 -23.29 37.02
N ASP A 111 7.15 -23.60 36.70
CA ASP A 111 6.00 -22.98 37.36
C ASP A 111 5.27 -24.08 38.15
N GLU A 112 5.73 -24.26 39.39
CA GLU A 112 5.00 -24.99 40.43
C GLU A 112 3.63 -24.32 40.62
N LEU A 113 2.62 -24.86 39.96
CA LEU A 113 1.26 -24.43 40.17
C LEU A 113 0.66 -25.18 41.37
N ASN A 114 0.52 -24.46 42.48
CA ASN A 114 -0.03 -24.97 43.74
C ASN A 114 -1.55 -24.77 43.90
N ASP A 115 -2.26 -24.40 42.83
CA ASP A 115 -3.67 -24.05 42.93
C ASP A 115 -4.57 -25.30 42.90
N THR A 116 -5.42 -25.41 43.92
CA THR A 116 -6.39 -26.49 44.08
C THR A 116 -7.72 -26.10 43.45
N VAL A 117 -8.19 -26.86 42.47
CA VAL A 117 -9.49 -26.60 41.82
C VAL A 117 -10.60 -27.35 42.56
N GLU A 118 -11.62 -26.63 42.99
CA GLU A 118 -12.87 -27.25 43.46
C GLU A 118 -13.63 -27.82 42.26
N HIS A 119 -13.93 -29.11 42.32
CA HIS A 119 -14.73 -29.81 41.34
C HIS A 119 -15.59 -30.86 42.04
N LEU A 120 -16.66 -31.31 41.37
CA LEU A 120 -17.44 -32.45 41.84
C LEU A 120 -17.06 -33.68 41.02
N GLU A 121 -16.53 -34.70 41.69
CA GLU A 121 -16.34 -36.03 41.10
C GLU A 121 -17.67 -36.79 41.09
N LEU A 122 -18.05 -37.29 39.92
CA LEU A 122 -19.22 -38.13 39.76
C LEU A 122 -18.80 -39.60 39.81
N ASN A 123 -19.18 -40.30 40.89
CA ASN A 123 -19.00 -41.73 41.07
C ASN A 123 -20.37 -42.36 41.36
N SER A 124 -20.61 -43.57 40.88
CA SER A 124 -21.92 -44.25 40.79
C SER A 124 -22.69 -44.47 42.12
N ILE A 125 -22.22 -43.93 43.25
CA ILE A 125 -22.86 -44.04 44.56
C ILE A 125 -22.72 -42.71 45.33
N GLY A 126 -23.82 -41.97 45.48
CA GLY A 126 -23.94 -40.87 46.46
C GLY A 126 -25.23 -40.05 46.31
N THR A 127 -25.19 -38.72 46.56
CA THR A 127 -26.40 -37.88 46.67
C THR A 127 -27.07 -37.60 45.31
N PRO A 128 -28.40 -37.36 45.29
CA PRO A 128 -29.12 -37.07 44.04
C PRO A 128 -28.62 -35.75 43.41
N LEU A 129 -28.39 -35.75 42.09
CA LEU A 129 -27.99 -34.54 41.36
C LEU A 129 -29.19 -33.59 41.20
N THR A 130 -29.12 -32.38 41.77
CA THR A 130 -30.16 -31.37 41.63
C THR A 130 -29.83 -30.36 40.54
N SER A 131 -30.84 -29.68 39.97
CA SER A 131 -30.64 -28.59 39.01
C SER A 131 -29.72 -27.48 39.56
N GLU A 132 -29.80 -27.19 40.86
CA GLU A 132 -28.90 -26.25 41.54
C GLU A 132 -27.45 -26.74 41.57
N THR A 133 -27.23 -28.05 41.72
CA THR A 133 -25.88 -28.65 41.69
C THR A 133 -25.28 -28.62 40.28
N LEU A 134 -26.11 -28.69 39.24
CA LEU A 134 -25.68 -28.71 37.84
C LEU A 134 -25.52 -27.31 37.24
N ALA A 135 -26.20 -26.31 37.79
CA ALA A 135 -26.26 -24.96 37.25
C ALA A 135 -24.86 -24.38 36.94
N ASN A 136 -24.68 -23.91 35.70
CA ASN A 136 -23.44 -23.31 35.21
C ASN A 136 -22.19 -24.19 35.36
N LYS A 137 -22.31 -25.50 35.12
CA LYS A 137 -21.16 -26.42 35.16
C LYS A 137 -20.88 -27.09 33.81
N TRP A 138 -19.62 -27.42 33.59
CA TRP A 138 -19.14 -28.24 32.49
C TRP A 138 -19.04 -29.68 32.91
N LEU A 139 -19.52 -30.59 32.07
CA LEU A 139 -19.31 -32.02 32.24
C LEU A 139 -18.13 -32.46 31.37
N ILE A 140 -17.10 -32.99 32.01
CA ILE A 140 -15.90 -33.46 31.32
C ILE A 140 -15.55 -34.90 31.69
N VAL A 141 -14.92 -35.59 30.74
CA VAL A 141 -14.13 -36.79 30.99
C VAL A 141 -12.70 -36.31 31.30
N PHE A 142 -12.15 -36.66 32.45
CA PHE A 142 -10.80 -36.30 32.86
C PHE A 142 -9.93 -37.55 33.04
N PHE A 143 -8.67 -37.47 32.61
CA PHE A 143 -7.68 -38.53 32.75
C PHE A 143 -6.71 -38.14 33.85
N GLU A 144 -6.86 -38.80 35.00
CA GLU A 144 -5.98 -38.64 36.14
C GLU A 144 -4.85 -39.67 36.08
N VAL A 145 -3.62 -39.26 36.41
CA VAL A 145 -2.48 -40.16 36.51
C VAL A 145 -2.05 -40.20 37.97
N VAL A 146 -2.27 -41.35 38.62
CA VAL A 146 -1.95 -41.56 40.04
C VAL A 146 -0.80 -42.53 40.15
N ALA A 147 0.34 -42.10 40.70
CA ALA A 147 1.39 -43.05 41.07
C ALA A 147 1.15 -43.61 42.47
N GLU A 148 1.18 -44.92 42.60
CA GLU A 148 1.01 -45.65 43.84
C GLU A 148 2.29 -46.43 44.15
N ASP A 149 2.72 -46.37 45.40
CA ASP A 149 3.84 -47.19 45.88
C ASP A 149 3.40 -48.66 45.92
N LEU A 150 4.21 -49.54 45.33
CA LEU A 150 4.00 -50.97 45.49
C LEU A 150 4.34 -51.34 46.94
N LYS A 151 3.42 -52.02 47.64
CA LYS A 151 3.65 -52.49 49.01
C LYS A 151 4.75 -53.56 49.01
N GLY A 152 5.99 -53.15 49.24
CA GLY A 152 7.14 -54.04 49.38
C GLY A 152 7.38 -54.48 50.83
N CYS A 153 7.58 -55.79 51.01
CA CYS A 153 8.19 -56.38 52.21
C CYS A 153 9.60 -55.78 52.45
N ALA A 154 10.05 -55.74 53.70
CA ALA A 154 11.26 -55.03 54.17
C ALA A 154 12.59 -55.39 53.46
N THR A 155 12.64 -56.43 52.63
CA THR A 155 13.82 -56.90 51.90
C THR A 155 13.64 -57.02 50.38
N CYS A 156 12.53 -56.55 49.80
CA CYS A 156 12.30 -56.61 48.35
C CYS A 156 12.34 -55.24 47.65
N ASP A 157 12.63 -55.26 46.34
CA ASP A 157 12.80 -54.10 45.48
C ASP A 157 11.64 -53.10 45.59
N LYS A 158 11.98 -51.81 45.75
CA LYS A 158 11.02 -50.70 45.77
C LYS A 158 10.65 -50.31 44.35
N GLY A 159 9.37 -50.09 44.10
CA GLY A 159 8.85 -49.67 42.81
C GLY A 159 7.51 -48.96 42.96
N LYS A 160 7.16 -48.15 41.96
CA LYS A 160 5.85 -47.47 41.87
C LYS A 160 5.08 -48.01 40.68
N ARG A 161 3.76 -47.88 40.72
CA ARG A 161 2.88 -48.07 39.56
C ARG A 161 2.19 -46.75 39.25
N ALA A 162 2.19 -46.30 38.00
CA ALA A 162 1.30 -45.23 37.56
C ALA A 162 0.01 -45.83 37.00
N ASN A 163 -1.09 -45.48 37.64
CA ASN A 163 -2.44 -45.81 37.19
C ASN A 163 -3.01 -44.60 36.49
N VAL A 164 -3.30 -44.74 35.19
CA VAL A 164 -4.09 -43.75 34.47
C VAL A 164 -5.56 -44.10 34.65
N THR A 165 -6.32 -43.29 35.39
CA THR A 165 -7.73 -43.52 35.70
C THR A 165 -8.60 -42.44 35.08
N THR A 166 -9.72 -42.84 34.49
CA THR A 166 -10.72 -41.89 33.97
C THR A 166 -11.69 -41.49 35.08
N LYS A 167 -11.97 -40.20 35.21
CA LYS A 167 -13.00 -39.62 36.08
C LYS A 167 -13.96 -38.74 35.30
N PHE A 168 -15.19 -38.59 35.80
CA PHE A 168 -16.15 -37.60 35.31
C PHE A 168 -16.24 -36.45 36.28
N LEU A 169 -16.02 -35.22 35.80
CA LEU A 169 -15.97 -34.04 36.64
C LEU A 169 -17.01 -33.01 36.22
N LEU A 170 -17.63 -32.36 37.20
CA LEU A 170 -18.36 -31.12 37.01
C LEU A 170 -17.48 -29.94 37.42
N ILE A 171 -17.24 -29.02 36.49
CA ILE A 171 -16.39 -27.84 36.68
C ILE A 171 -17.25 -26.58 36.53
N ASP A 172 -17.17 -25.66 37.48
CA ASP A 172 -17.90 -24.39 37.41
C ASP A 172 -17.48 -23.56 36.18
N ASP A 173 -18.44 -22.94 35.50
CA ASP A 173 -18.20 -22.13 34.31
C ASP A 173 -17.29 -20.94 34.58
N LYS A 174 -17.21 -20.39 35.80
CA LYS A 174 -16.26 -19.33 36.16
C LYS A 174 -14.82 -19.84 36.21
N VAL A 175 -14.65 -21.08 36.65
CA VAL A 175 -13.36 -21.79 36.65
C VAL A 175 -12.98 -22.16 35.22
N TRP A 176 -13.96 -22.66 34.45
CA TRP A 176 -13.81 -22.95 33.02
C TRP A 176 -13.68 -21.69 32.15
N SER A 177 -14.08 -20.49 32.59
CA SER A 177 -14.04 -19.22 31.84
C SER A 177 -12.81 -18.32 32.17
N GLY A 178 -11.95 -18.74 33.11
CA GLY A 178 -10.62 -18.14 33.32
C GLY A 178 -10.59 -16.93 34.26
N ASN A 179 -11.71 -16.61 34.90
CA ASN A 179 -11.79 -15.60 35.97
C ASN A 179 -11.40 -16.15 37.36
N GLY A 180 -10.99 -17.42 37.44
CA GLY A 180 -10.39 -18.04 38.61
C GLY A 180 -8.90 -18.34 38.37
N SER A 181 -8.07 -18.06 39.37
CA SER A 181 -6.60 -18.18 39.37
C SER A 181 -6.09 -19.59 39.05
N LEU A 182 -6.04 -19.98 37.76
CA LEU A 182 -5.49 -21.25 37.30
C LEU A 182 -4.67 -21.08 36.02
N PRO A 183 -3.39 -20.66 36.12
CA PRO A 183 -2.47 -20.75 34.99
C PRO A 183 -2.31 -22.23 34.56
N GLY A 184 -2.79 -22.58 33.37
CA GLY A 184 -2.75 -23.96 32.86
C GLY A 184 -4.14 -24.55 32.56
N LEU A 185 -5.20 -24.07 33.20
CA LEU A 185 -6.53 -24.17 32.59
C LEU A 185 -6.65 -23.12 31.48
N SER A 186 -5.99 -21.96 31.57
CA SER A 186 -5.92 -20.93 30.51
C SER A 186 -5.52 -21.44 29.11
N ALA A 187 -4.83 -22.58 28.99
CA ALA A 187 -4.51 -23.23 27.71
C ALA A 187 -5.67 -24.08 27.12
N ILE A 188 -6.67 -24.40 27.93
CA ILE A 188 -7.88 -25.17 27.57
C ILE A 188 -8.88 -24.31 26.77
N PHE A 189 -8.70 -22.98 26.83
CA PHE A 189 -9.61 -21.97 26.31
C PHE A 189 -9.52 -21.71 24.82
N ASP A 190 -8.42 -22.08 24.17
CA ASP A 190 -8.11 -21.62 22.81
C ASP A 190 -8.69 -22.49 21.69
N CYS A 191 -9.50 -23.51 22.02
CA CYS A 191 -9.93 -24.50 21.03
C CYS A 191 -11.41 -24.87 21.04
N GLY A 192 -12.25 -24.05 21.67
CA GLY A 192 -13.69 -24.20 21.51
C GLY A 192 -14.10 -23.99 20.06
N PRO A 193 -15.26 -24.53 19.62
CA PRO A 193 -15.82 -24.30 18.28
C PRO A 193 -15.96 -22.80 17.93
N ASN A 194 -16.03 -21.93 18.95
CA ASN A 194 -16.24 -20.49 18.84
C ASN A 194 -15.01 -19.63 19.20
N THR A 195 -13.85 -20.21 19.55
CA THR A 195 -12.61 -19.47 19.87
C THR A 195 -11.62 -19.49 18.71
N ALA A 196 -12.14 -19.48 17.47
CA ALA A 196 -11.39 -19.45 16.22
C ALA A 196 -10.51 -18.19 16.02
N THR A 197 -10.35 -17.32 17.02
CA THR A 197 -9.66 -16.04 16.91
C THR A 197 -8.23 -16.03 17.44
N ASN A 198 -7.78 -17.03 18.22
CA ASN A 198 -6.47 -17.00 18.90
C ASN A 198 -5.54 -18.19 18.63
N GLN A 199 -5.79 -19.00 17.59
CA GLN A 199 -4.87 -20.08 17.27
C GLN A 199 -3.64 -19.57 16.51
N SER A 200 -2.45 -19.73 17.10
CA SER A 200 -1.17 -19.28 16.50
C SER A 200 -0.79 -19.98 15.19
N ASN A 201 -1.57 -20.97 14.74
CA ASN A 201 -1.29 -21.82 13.59
C ASN A 201 -2.28 -21.66 12.43
N THR A 202 -3.14 -20.64 12.46
CA THR A 202 -4.10 -20.42 11.37
C THR A 202 -3.45 -19.70 10.19
N PHE A 203 -3.57 -20.31 9.01
CA PHE A 203 -3.34 -19.66 7.72
C PHE A 203 -4.58 -18.84 7.38
N THR A 204 -4.52 -17.52 7.53
CA THR A 204 -5.71 -16.66 7.34
C THR A 204 -5.67 -15.98 5.98
N PRO A 205 -6.68 -16.13 5.11
CA PRO A 205 -6.73 -15.39 3.85
C PRO A 205 -6.70 -13.88 4.05
N ILE A 206 -5.90 -13.18 3.25
CA ILE A 206 -5.82 -11.72 3.27
C ILE A 206 -6.84 -11.15 2.29
N SER A 207 -7.72 -10.27 2.77
CA SER A 207 -8.69 -9.62 1.88
C SER A 207 -7.99 -8.71 0.86
N THR A 208 -8.32 -8.88 -0.43
CA THR A 208 -7.76 -8.04 -1.49
C THR A 208 -8.24 -6.58 -1.42
N THR A 209 -9.31 -6.30 -0.66
CA THR A 209 -9.81 -4.93 -0.41
C THR A 209 -8.86 -4.12 0.47
N VAL A 210 -7.95 -4.78 1.20
CA VAL A 210 -6.95 -4.15 2.07
C VAL A 210 -6.03 -3.23 1.27
N VAL A 211 -5.80 -3.49 -0.01
CA VAL A 211 -4.93 -2.69 -0.87
C VAL A 211 -5.79 -2.09 -1.99
N ARG A 212 -6.50 -1.00 -1.66
CA ARG A 212 -7.20 -0.16 -2.64
C ARG A 212 -6.53 1.21 -2.72
N LEU A 213 -6.30 1.68 -3.93
CA LEU A 213 -5.93 3.05 -4.18
C LEU A 213 -7.17 3.94 -4.05
N SER A 214 -7.18 4.84 -3.08
CA SER A 214 -8.22 5.86 -2.95
C SER A 214 -7.78 7.13 -3.67
N LEU A 215 -8.51 7.50 -4.72
CA LEU A 215 -8.34 8.80 -5.35
C LEU A 215 -9.02 9.87 -4.47
N PRO A 216 -8.37 11.03 -4.24
CA PRO A 216 -8.96 12.08 -3.42
C PRO A 216 -10.19 12.70 -4.10
N ASP A 217 -11.19 13.11 -3.29
CA ASP A 217 -12.44 13.71 -3.78
C ASP A 217 -12.25 15.10 -4.40
N ALA A 218 -11.16 15.78 -4.05
CA ALA A 218 -10.76 17.08 -4.56
C ALA A 218 -9.44 16.99 -5.34
N ASP A 219 -9.23 17.92 -6.28
CA ASP A 219 -7.98 18.16 -7.02
C ASP A 219 -6.88 18.67 -6.05
N GLY A 220 -6.52 17.87 -5.05
CA GLY A 220 -5.47 18.18 -4.08
C GLY A 220 -4.08 17.99 -4.68
N ASP A 221 -3.09 18.67 -4.11
CA ASP A 221 -1.66 18.67 -4.51
C ASP A 221 -0.94 17.31 -4.38
N SER A 222 -1.66 16.21 -4.11
CA SER A 222 -1.06 14.89 -3.98
C SER A 222 -0.59 14.36 -5.35
N ASN A 223 0.68 13.93 -5.45
CA ASN A 223 1.14 13.21 -6.63
C ASN A 223 0.59 11.77 -6.61
N LEU A 224 0.30 11.19 -7.78
CA LEU A 224 -0.10 9.78 -7.94
C LEU A 224 0.85 8.81 -7.21
N SER A 225 2.15 9.11 -7.22
CA SER A 225 3.16 8.33 -6.49
C SER A 225 2.90 8.30 -4.97
N ASP A 226 2.45 9.42 -4.39
CA ASP A 226 2.20 9.52 -2.96
C ASP A 226 0.90 8.79 -2.56
N LEU A 227 -0.10 8.74 -3.46
CA LEU A 227 -1.29 7.91 -3.25
C LEU A 227 -0.93 6.42 -3.13
N TYR A 228 -0.05 5.92 -4.01
CA TYR A 228 0.45 4.55 -3.92
C TYR A 228 1.23 4.32 -2.63
N LYS A 229 2.15 5.22 -2.27
CA LYS A 229 2.92 5.11 -1.02
C LYS A 229 2.02 5.08 0.21
N ASN A 230 1.01 5.93 0.28
CA ASN A 230 0.09 5.99 1.42
C ASN A 230 -0.73 4.71 1.55
N SER A 231 -1.25 4.19 0.44
CA SER A 231 -1.96 2.91 0.40
C SER A 231 -1.06 1.76 0.86
N LEU A 232 0.18 1.70 0.34
CA LEU A 232 1.16 0.68 0.72
C LEU A 232 1.56 0.79 2.20
N ASN A 233 1.87 1.98 2.70
CA ASN A 233 2.29 2.17 4.09
C ASN A 233 1.23 1.76 5.11
N THR A 234 -0.05 1.92 4.75
CA THR A 234 -1.17 1.55 5.62
C THR A 234 -1.38 0.03 5.63
N SER A 235 -1.27 -0.61 4.48
CA SER A 235 -1.66 -2.01 4.29
C SER A 235 -0.52 -3.00 4.51
N PHE A 236 0.71 -2.59 4.20
CA PHE A 236 1.87 -3.48 4.16
C PHE A 236 2.26 -4.10 5.52
N PRO A 237 2.24 -3.39 6.67
CA PRO A 237 2.68 -3.96 7.94
C PRO A 237 1.91 -5.23 8.33
N GLY A 238 0.56 -5.19 8.27
CA GLY A 238 -0.25 -6.36 8.60
C GLY A 238 -0.09 -7.52 7.62
N ILE A 239 0.13 -7.21 6.33
CA ILE A 239 0.42 -8.24 5.31
C ILE A 239 1.78 -8.89 5.56
N LYS A 240 2.80 -8.08 5.90
CA LYS A 240 4.16 -8.55 6.19
C LYS A 240 4.16 -9.53 7.35
N ASP A 241 3.49 -9.18 8.46
CA ASP A 241 3.45 -10.02 9.65
C ASP A 241 2.79 -11.39 9.37
N GLU A 242 1.67 -11.40 8.65
CA GLU A 242 0.97 -12.65 8.29
C GLU A 242 1.78 -13.51 7.31
N LEU A 243 2.47 -12.90 6.34
CA LEU A 243 3.36 -13.61 5.42
C LEU A 243 4.53 -14.26 6.15
N ILE A 244 5.19 -13.53 7.07
CA ILE A 244 6.31 -14.06 7.86
C ILE A 244 5.87 -15.24 8.72
N LYS A 245 4.74 -15.09 9.43
CA LYS A 245 4.14 -16.16 10.24
C LYS A 245 3.87 -17.41 9.39
N THR A 246 3.21 -17.22 8.25
CA THR A 246 2.88 -18.32 7.32
C THR A 246 4.12 -19.00 6.77
N CYS A 247 5.14 -18.23 6.36
CA CYS A 247 6.37 -18.79 5.84
C CYS A 247 7.10 -19.65 6.88
N GLY A 248 7.18 -19.22 8.14
CA GLY A 248 7.81 -20.01 9.20
C GLY A 248 7.09 -21.35 9.46
N LEU A 249 5.76 -21.35 9.42
CA LEU A 249 4.96 -22.57 9.56
C LEU A 249 5.13 -23.50 8.35
N ALA A 250 5.03 -22.95 7.13
CA ALA A 250 5.12 -23.71 5.89
C ALA A 250 6.51 -24.35 5.67
N ASP A 251 7.60 -23.64 5.99
CA ASP A 251 8.97 -24.19 5.98
C ASP A 251 9.08 -25.47 6.82
N THR A 252 8.47 -25.45 8.01
CA THR A 252 8.47 -26.58 8.95
C THR A 252 7.63 -27.74 8.41
N ILE A 253 6.47 -27.44 7.83
CA ILE A 253 5.52 -28.46 7.34
C ILE A 253 6.05 -29.16 6.09
N PHE A 254 6.59 -28.40 5.13
CA PHE A 254 7.04 -28.94 3.84
C PHE A 254 8.50 -29.37 3.84
N GLY A 255 9.24 -29.17 4.95
CA GLY A 255 10.65 -29.54 5.05
C GLY A 255 11.55 -28.77 4.10
N LEU A 256 11.18 -27.55 3.71
CA LEU A 256 11.88 -26.73 2.72
C LEU A 256 13.08 -25.96 3.31
N GLY A 257 13.49 -26.28 4.53
CA GLY A 257 14.63 -25.64 5.20
C GLY A 257 14.26 -24.27 5.77
N SER A 258 15.08 -23.26 5.51
CA SER A 258 14.88 -21.88 5.96
C SER A 258 14.53 -20.92 4.82
N MET A 259 13.93 -21.43 3.74
CA MET A 259 13.60 -20.63 2.55
C MET A 259 12.67 -19.45 2.89
N GLY A 260 11.75 -19.65 3.84
CA GLY A 260 10.88 -18.62 4.40
C GLY A 260 11.47 -17.81 5.56
N LYS A 261 12.61 -18.19 6.16
CA LYS A 261 13.23 -17.40 7.26
C LYS A 261 13.75 -16.04 6.78
N ASP A 262 14.13 -15.97 5.51
CA ASP A 262 14.51 -14.72 4.85
C ASP A 262 13.29 -13.96 4.30
N ALA A 263 12.05 -14.45 4.47
CA ALA A 263 10.86 -13.74 4.01
C ALA A 263 10.76 -12.35 4.63
N ALA A 264 11.21 -12.17 5.88
CA ALA A 264 11.26 -10.86 6.52
C ALA A 264 12.16 -9.86 5.76
N SER A 265 13.36 -10.29 5.35
CA SER A 265 14.30 -9.47 4.58
C SER A 265 13.87 -9.28 3.13
N MET A 266 13.26 -10.29 2.51
CA MET A 266 12.64 -10.22 1.18
C MET A 266 11.40 -9.31 1.15
N LEU A 267 10.71 -9.16 2.28
CA LEU A 267 9.60 -8.24 2.46
C LEU A 267 10.06 -6.87 2.99
N ASP A 268 11.33 -6.68 3.32
CA ASP A 268 11.91 -5.35 3.63
C ASP A 268 12.29 -4.54 2.37
N VAL A 269 11.92 -5.04 1.19
CA VAL A 269 11.99 -4.34 -0.10
C VAL A 269 11.30 -2.95 -0.14
N PRO A 270 10.28 -2.60 0.68
CA PRO A 270 9.69 -1.26 0.70
C PRO A 270 10.46 -0.20 1.49
N ALA A 271 11.72 -0.41 1.87
CA ALA A 271 12.66 0.71 2.00
C ALA A 271 13.03 1.23 0.60
N LEU A 272 12.01 1.79 -0.07
CA LEU A 272 11.95 2.31 -1.43
C LEU A 272 13.28 2.87 -1.94
N HIS A 273 13.80 2.33 -3.03
CA HIS A 273 14.67 3.12 -3.88
C HIS A 273 13.86 4.39 -4.27
N PRO A 274 14.42 5.61 -4.22
CA PRO A 274 13.69 6.83 -4.58
C PRO A 274 13.08 6.81 -5.99
N LYS A 275 13.56 5.88 -6.85
CA LYS A 275 13.08 5.65 -8.22
C LYS A 275 12.08 4.51 -8.38
N THR A 276 11.73 3.78 -7.32
CA THR A 276 10.77 2.67 -7.42
C THR A 276 9.40 3.24 -7.77
N ASN A 277 8.85 2.84 -8.92
CA ASN A 277 7.51 3.24 -9.31
C ASN A 277 6.49 2.61 -8.36
N GLY A 278 5.80 3.43 -7.57
CA GLY A 278 4.81 2.99 -6.57
C GLY A 278 3.69 2.14 -7.17
N GLN A 279 3.38 2.32 -8.45
CA GLN A 279 2.37 1.52 -9.15
C GLN A 279 2.80 0.05 -9.34
N TYR A 280 4.05 -0.20 -9.76
CA TYR A 280 4.54 -1.58 -9.91
C TYR A 280 4.68 -2.28 -8.57
N LEU A 281 5.08 -1.55 -7.53
CA LEU A 281 5.12 -2.09 -6.16
C LEU A 281 3.71 -2.45 -5.66
N TYR A 282 2.71 -1.62 -5.98
CA TYR A 282 1.31 -1.91 -5.71
C TYR A 282 0.82 -3.16 -6.44
N ASP A 283 1.09 -3.32 -7.74
CA ASP A 283 0.73 -4.54 -8.49
C ASP A 283 1.43 -5.79 -7.92
N TYR A 284 2.71 -5.67 -7.58
CA TYR A 284 3.48 -6.75 -6.95
C TYR A 284 2.88 -7.20 -5.61
N LEU A 285 2.50 -6.26 -4.73
CA LEU A 285 1.87 -6.61 -3.47
C LEU A 285 0.54 -7.35 -3.68
N ARG A 286 -0.28 -6.89 -4.64
CA ARG A 286 -1.53 -7.58 -5.01
C ARG A 286 -1.27 -8.97 -5.60
N LEU A 287 -0.18 -9.16 -6.35
CA LEU A 287 0.25 -10.47 -6.83
C LEU A 287 0.62 -11.40 -5.68
N ILE A 288 1.42 -10.93 -4.71
CA ILE A 288 1.79 -11.71 -3.52
C ILE A 288 0.54 -12.12 -2.74
N ILE A 289 -0.38 -11.19 -2.48
CA ILE A 289 -1.64 -11.48 -1.76
C ILE A 289 -2.45 -12.56 -2.47
N ARG A 290 -2.56 -12.49 -3.81
CA ARG A 290 -3.27 -13.51 -4.60
C ARG A 290 -2.57 -14.87 -4.53
N ALA A 291 -1.25 -14.91 -4.68
CA ALA A 291 -0.47 -16.15 -4.58
C ALA A 291 -0.56 -16.77 -3.17
N TYR A 292 -0.50 -15.94 -2.13
CA TYR A 292 -0.70 -16.33 -0.75
C TYR A 292 -2.11 -16.90 -0.53
N ASN A 293 -3.15 -16.21 -1.01
CA ASN A 293 -4.53 -16.66 -0.89
C ASN A 293 -4.75 -18.00 -1.60
N GLU A 294 -4.18 -18.20 -2.78
CA GLU A 294 -4.22 -19.51 -3.46
C GLU A 294 -3.61 -20.61 -2.60
N PHE A 295 -2.47 -20.34 -1.94
CA PHE A 295 -1.82 -21.29 -1.05
C PHE A 295 -2.65 -21.60 0.20
N VAL A 296 -3.07 -20.58 0.96
CA VAL A 296 -3.77 -20.80 2.24
C VAL A 296 -5.18 -21.36 2.07
N THR A 297 -5.77 -21.21 0.89
CA THR A 297 -7.09 -21.74 0.58
C THR A 297 -7.08 -23.16 0.00
N THR A 298 -5.93 -23.83 -0.12
CA THR A 298 -5.88 -25.23 -0.55
C THR A 298 -6.60 -26.17 0.44
N PRO A 299 -7.09 -27.35 -0.02
CA PRO A 299 -7.65 -28.35 0.88
C PRO A 299 -6.69 -28.73 2.03
N PHE A 300 -5.40 -28.88 1.71
CA PHE A 300 -4.37 -29.25 2.68
C PHE A 300 -4.20 -28.18 3.77
N THR A 301 -3.97 -26.93 3.40
CA THR A 301 -3.75 -25.84 4.37
C THR A 301 -5.00 -25.55 5.19
N ARG A 302 -6.20 -25.61 4.59
CA ARG A 302 -7.46 -25.46 5.33
C ARG A 302 -7.65 -26.58 6.36
N HIS A 303 -7.37 -27.82 5.98
CA HIS A 303 -7.47 -28.95 6.91
C HIS A 303 -6.47 -28.82 8.05
N MET A 304 -5.22 -28.44 7.75
CA MET A 304 -4.18 -28.16 8.73
C MET A 304 -4.56 -27.04 9.70
N ALA A 305 -5.14 -25.94 9.21
CA ALA A 305 -5.56 -24.81 10.04
C ALA A 305 -6.66 -25.16 11.06
N ASN A 306 -7.39 -26.26 10.84
CA ASN A 306 -8.44 -26.74 11.74
C ASN A 306 -7.92 -27.73 12.81
N LEU A 307 -6.62 -28.06 12.83
CA LEU A 307 -6.06 -28.99 13.80
C LEU A 307 -5.66 -28.29 15.09
N PRO A 308 -6.15 -28.76 16.25
CA PRO A 308 -5.84 -28.15 17.52
C PRO A 308 -4.38 -28.46 17.93
N PRO A 309 -3.73 -27.57 18.68
CA PRO A 309 -2.42 -27.85 19.26
C PRO A 309 -2.50 -28.94 20.33
N LYS A 310 -1.39 -29.63 20.64
CA LYS A 310 -1.35 -30.68 21.68
C LYS A 310 -1.75 -30.18 23.08
N THR A 311 -1.61 -28.89 23.35
CA THR A 311 -1.92 -28.24 24.64
C THR A 311 -3.40 -27.94 24.86
N CYS A 312 -4.22 -28.23 23.85
CA CYS A 312 -5.60 -27.81 23.75
C CYS A 312 -6.55 -28.50 24.75
N PHE A 313 -6.58 -29.83 24.76
CA PHE A 313 -7.35 -30.62 25.75
C PHE A 313 -6.51 -31.83 26.18
N PRO A 314 -5.38 -31.62 26.88
CA PRO A 314 -4.34 -32.64 27.04
C PRO A 314 -4.83 -33.89 27.77
N LYS A 315 -5.61 -33.69 28.84
CA LYS A 315 -6.09 -34.75 29.75
C LYS A 315 -7.60 -34.75 29.93
N HIS A 316 -8.36 -34.15 29.02
CA HIS A 316 -9.81 -34.12 29.16
C HIS A 316 -10.56 -34.09 27.82
N LEU A 317 -11.87 -34.39 27.88
CA LEU A 317 -12.83 -34.23 26.79
C LEU A 317 -14.09 -33.56 27.36
N ALA A 318 -14.51 -32.44 26.79
CA ALA A 318 -15.75 -31.77 27.17
C ALA A 318 -16.95 -32.46 26.51
N LEU A 319 -17.92 -32.89 27.32
CA LEU A 319 -19.14 -33.52 26.81
C LEU A 319 -20.26 -32.50 26.56
N GLY A 320 -20.23 -31.38 27.28
CA GLY A 320 -21.20 -30.29 27.16
C GLY A 320 -21.24 -29.43 28.41
N LYS A 321 -22.21 -28.51 28.44
CA LYS A 321 -22.38 -27.52 29.51
C LYS A 321 -23.83 -27.49 30.00
N PHE A 322 -23.99 -27.26 31.30
CA PHE A 322 -25.26 -26.97 31.94
C PHE A 322 -25.50 -25.46 32.01
N ASP A 323 -26.71 -25.02 31.67
CA ASP A 323 -27.15 -23.64 31.82
C ASP A 323 -27.46 -23.28 33.29
N ALA A 324 -27.91 -22.05 33.54
CA ALA A 324 -28.23 -21.57 34.89
C ALA A 324 -29.41 -22.31 35.55
N ASN A 325 -30.24 -23.01 34.77
CA ASN A 325 -31.40 -23.77 35.23
C ASN A 325 -31.11 -25.28 35.30
N GLY A 326 -29.88 -25.72 34.99
CA GLY A 326 -29.49 -27.13 34.95
C GLY A 326 -29.90 -27.85 33.65
N GLY A 327 -30.30 -27.12 32.61
CA GLY A 327 -30.50 -27.66 31.26
C GLY A 327 -29.16 -27.95 30.59
N PHE A 328 -29.03 -29.12 29.94
CA PHE A 328 -27.78 -29.54 29.30
C PHE A 328 -27.76 -29.23 27.81
N SER A 329 -26.65 -28.68 27.32
CA SER A 329 -26.35 -28.48 25.90
C SER A 329 -25.04 -29.18 25.52
N ASP A 330 -25.05 -29.88 24.39
CA ASP A 330 -23.88 -30.50 23.77
C ASP A 330 -23.27 -29.66 22.62
N ASP A 331 -23.75 -28.43 22.39
CA ASP A 331 -23.24 -27.55 21.32
C ASP A 331 -21.76 -27.19 21.48
N VAL A 332 -21.26 -27.24 22.72
CA VAL A 332 -19.88 -26.91 23.11
C VAL A 332 -19.03 -28.14 23.40
N ARG A 333 -19.51 -29.33 23.02
CA ARG A 333 -18.80 -30.59 23.15
C ARG A 333 -17.51 -30.59 22.32
N THR A 334 -16.46 -31.27 22.81
CA THR A 334 -15.20 -31.41 22.07
C THR A 334 -15.45 -32.10 20.72
N PRO A 335 -15.24 -31.40 19.58
CA PRO A 335 -15.49 -31.98 18.28
C PRO A 335 -14.40 -32.99 17.92
N PHE A 336 -14.68 -33.84 16.94
CA PHE A 336 -13.66 -34.75 16.39
C PHE A 336 -12.80 -34.04 15.36
N TYR A 337 -11.49 -34.00 15.61
CA TYR A 337 -10.47 -33.49 14.71
C TYR A 337 -9.84 -34.66 13.96
N ARG A 338 -10.15 -34.71 12.66
CA ARG A 338 -9.66 -35.74 11.74
C ARG A 338 -8.16 -35.61 11.48
N PRO A 339 -7.40 -36.71 11.39
CA PRO A 339 -5.96 -36.66 11.09
C PRO A 339 -5.73 -36.09 9.68
N ILE A 340 -4.54 -35.51 9.45
CA ILE A 340 -4.19 -34.79 8.22
C ILE A 340 -4.52 -35.59 6.95
N PHE A 341 -4.07 -36.85 6.90
CA PHE A 341 -4.19 -37.72 5.74
C PHE A 341 -5.59 -38.35 5.53
N SER A 342 -6.56 -38.05 6.40
CA SER A 342 -7.94 -38.53 6.21
C SER A 342 -8.83 -37.57 5.42
N GLY A 343 -8.43 -36.30 5.31
CA GLY A 343 -9.16 -35.26 4.58
C GLY A 343 -8.40 -34.70 3.38
N THR A 344 -7.19 -35.21 3.12
CA THR A 344 -6.26 -34.69 2.11
C THR A 344 -5.55 -35.85 1.42
N THR A 345 -5.14 -35.63 0.19
CA THR A 345 -4.36 -36.57 -0.62
C THR A 345 -2.91 -36.13 -0.74
N ASP A 346 -2.02 -37.05 -1.14
CA ASP A 346 -0.63 -36.70 -1.50
C ASP A 346 -0.58 -35.62 -2.59
N THR A 347 -1.56 -35.64 -3.52
CA THR A 347 -1.70 -34.60 -4.54
C THR A 347 -2.07 -33.24 -3.97
N ASP A 348 -2.90 -33.17 -2.92
CA ASP A 348 -3.23 -31.90 -2.25
C ASP A 348 -2.00 -31.35 -1.50
N PHE A 349 -1.22 -32.22 -0.87
CA PHE A 349 0.04 -31.86 -0.22
C PHE A 349 1.04 -31.29 -1.22
N GLU A 350 1.33 -32.00 -2.31
CA GLU A 350 2.27 -31.54 -3.34
C GLU A 350 1.79 -30.28 -4.03
N TYR A 351 0.48 -30.14 -4.26
CA TYR A 351 -0.10 -28.93 -4.82
C TYR A 351 0.11 -27.72 -3.89
N ALA A 352 -0.20 -27.87 -2.59
CA ALA A 352 0.06 -26.82 -1.61
C ALA A 352 1.55 -26.47 -1.50
N ARG A 353 2.43 -27.48 -1.54
CA ARG A 353 3.89 -27.32 -1.53
C ARG A 353 4.36 -26.48 -2.73
N GLN A 354 3.88 -26.78 -3.93
CA GLN A 354 4.25 -26.05 -5.15
C GLN A 354 3.73 -24.61 -5.15
N LEU A 355 2.52 -24.36 -4.63
CA LEU A 355 2.00 -23.00 -4.48
C LEU A 355 2.83 -22.18 -3.47
N TYR A 356 3.31 -22.82 -2.40
CA TYR A 356 4.22 -22.19 -1.45
C TYR A 356 5.61 -21.93 -2.06
N GLU A 357 6.19 -22.88 -2.79
CA GLU A 357 7.44 -22.67 -3.53
C GLU A 357 7.32 -21.50 -4.52
N ARG A 358 6.17 -21.36 -5.20
CA ARG A 358 5.87 -20.20 -6.05
C ARG A 358 5.84 -18.90 -5.25
N LEU A 359 5.14 -18.87 -4.11
CA LEU A 359 5.07 -17.69 -3.24
C LEU A 359 6.48 -17.23 -2.83
N ILE A 360 7.33 -18.15 -2.37
CA ILE A 360 8.73 -17.84 -2.04
C ILE A 360 9.51 -17.37 -3.26
N SER A 361 9.29 -17.99 -4.42
CA SER A 361 9.96 -17.58 -5.65
C SER A 361 9.58 -16.16 -6.07
N LEU A 362 8.32 -15.73 -5.84
CA LEU A 362 7.90 -14.35 -6.07
C LEU A 362 8.65 -13.37 -5.16
N LEU A 363 8.82 -13.72 -3.88
CA LEU A 363 9.54 -12.90 -2.91
C LEU A 363 11.03 -12.73 -3.25
N ILE A 364 11.67 -13.81 -3.72
CA ILE A 364 13.11 -13.81 -4.08
C ILE A 364 13.38 -13.04 -5.38
N ASN A 365 12.48 -13.16 -6.35
CA ASN A 365 12.75 -12.74 -7.73
C ASN A 365 12.15 -11.37 -8.11
N ALA A 366 11.75 -10.57 -7.12
CA ALA A 366 11.41 -9.17 -7.34
C ALA A 366 12.62 -8.38 -7.86
N ASP A 367 12.45 -7.66 -8.97
CA ASP A 367 13.53 -6.92 -9.63
C ASP A 367 13.08 -5.54 -10.06
N PHE A 368 12.95 -4.65 -9.07
CA PHE A 368 12.64 -3.25 -9.34
C PHE A 368 13.86 -2.44 -9.76
N GLY A 369 15.08 -2.93 -9.50
CA GLY A 369 16.33 -2.23 -9.78
C GLY A 369 16.70 -2.21 -11.27
N SER A 370 16.32 -3.23 -12.02
CA SER A 370 16.60 -3.31 -13.47
C SER A 370 15.60 -2.55 -14.35
N LEU A 371 14.51 -2.03 -13.79
CA LEU A 371 13.42 -1.41 -14.57
C LEU A 371 13.84 -0.12 -15.28
N ASP A 372 14.87 0.57 -14.78
CA ASP A 372 15.42 1.79 -15.41
C ASP A 372 16.40 1.51 -16.56
N THR A 373 16.71 0.24 -16.84
CA THR A 373 17.65 -0.14 -17.91
C THR A 373 17.04 0.06 -19.30
N GLU A 374 17.86 0.41 -20.30
CA GLU A 374 17.39 0.64 -21.68
C GLU A 374 16.63 -0.57 -22.27
N ALA A 375 17.02 -1.80 -21.90
CA ALA A 375 16.34 -3.02 -22.34
C ALA A 375 14.91 -3.19 -21.76
N LYS A 376 14.64 -2.55 -20.62
CA LYS A 376 13.37 -2.57 -19.89
C LYS A 376 12.52 -1.30 -20.16
N LYS A 377 12.99 -0.39 -21.03
CA LYS A 377 12.27 0.78 -21.53
C LYS A 377 11.49 0.53 -22.82
N GLU A 378 11.39 -0.70 -23.31
CA GLU A 378 10.58 -0.97 -24.49
C GLU A 378 9.10 -1.12 -24.08
N LEU A 379 8.19 -0.35 -24.70
CA LEU A 379 6.76 -0.61 -24.53
C LEU A 379 6.43 -1.99 -25.12
N ARG A 380 5.85 -2.89 -24.31
CA ARG A 380 5.39 -4.20 -24.79
C ARG A 380 4.00 -4.54 -24.28
N ILE A 381 3.25 -5.25 -25.13
CA ILE A 381 1.98 -5.87 -24.76
C ILE A 381 2.18 -7.38 -24.66
N THR A 382 1.96 -7.94 -23.47
CA THR A 382 2.05 -9.38 -23.20
C THR A 382 0.64 -9.95 -23.00
N PRO A 383 0.19 -10.91 -23.83
CA PRO A 383 -1.08 -11.60 -23.61
C PRO A 383 -1.09 -12.31 -22.25
N SER A 384 -2.21 -12.25 -21.54
CA SER A 384 -2.36 -12.80 -20.19
C SER A 384 -3.83 -13.15 -19.90
N ARG A 385 -4.07 -13.60 -18.67
CA ARG A 385 -5.40 -13.81 -18.10
C ARG A 385 -5.71 -12.74 -17.05
N ARG A 386 -7.01 -12.45 -16.86
CA ARG A 386 -7.49 -11.55 -15.80
C ARG A 386 -7.12 -12.06 -14.41
N ALA A 387 -7.09 -11.13 -13.44
CA ALA A 387 -6.74 -11.41 -12.05
C ALA A 387 -7.68 -12.41 -11.33
N THR A 388 -8.83 -12.73 -11.91
CA THR A 388 -9.79 -13.75 -11.43
C THR A 388 -9.32 -15.18 -11.68
N PHE A 389 -8.38 -15.38 -12.61
CA PHE A 389 -7.76 -16.68 -12.86
C PHE A 389 -6.59 -16.92 -11.90
N PRO A 390 -6.26 -18.19 -11.62
CA PRO A 390 -5.09 -18.52 -10.82
C PRO A 390 -3.83 -17.83 -11.33
N VAL A 391 -2.94 -17.41 -10.42
CA VAL A 391 -1.70 -16.70 -10.73
C VAL A 391 -0.86 -17.44 -11.78
N GLY A 392 -0.82 -18.77 -11.70
CA GLY A 392 -0.09 -19.59 -12.68
C GLY A 392 -0.63 -19.48 -14.12
N MET A 393 -1.89 -19.11 -14.32
CA MET A 393 -2.49 -18.91 -15.64
C MET A 393 -2.21 -17.52 -16.23
N GLN A 394 -1.66 -16.60 -15.44
CA GLN A 394 -1.33 -15.24 -15.88
C GLN A 394 0.10 -15.20 -16.44
N ALA A 395 0.39 -14.18 -17.26
CA ALA A 395 1.76 -13.91 -17.70
C ALA A 395 2.62 -13.40 -16.52
N ILE A 396 3.92 -13.70 -16.53
CA ILE A 396 4.86 -13.21 -15.51
C ILE A 396 5.04 -11.69 -15.69
N PRO A 397 4.74 -10.87 -14.66
CA PRO A 397 4.92 -9.43 -14.70
C PRO A 397 6.35 -8.96 -14.93
N PHE A 398 6.46 -7.76 -15.51
CA PHE A 398 7.71 -7.10 -15.90
C PHE A 398 8.72 -6.88 -14.76
N TYR A 399 8.24 -6.67 -13.54
CA TYR A 399 9.05 -6.41 -12.33
C TYR A 399 9.60 -7.69 -11.65
N LEU A 400 9.52 -8.85 -12.32
CA LEU A 400 10.02 -10.12 -11.82
C LEU A 400 11.08 -10.73 -12.75
N LYS A 401 12.06 -11.43 -12.18
CA LYS A 401 13.04 -12.21 -12.94
C LYS A 401 12.41 -13.50 -13.46
N THR A 402 12.30 -13.59 -14.77
CA THR A 402 11.54 -14.65 -15.45
C THR A 402 12.24 -16.01 -15.40
N ASP A 403 13.55 -16.08 -15.63
CA ASP A 403 14.31 -17.34 -15.73
C ASP A 403 14.17 -18.23 -14.49
N ALA A 404 14.16 -17.63 -13.29
CA ALA A 404 14.03 -18.35 -12.02
C ALA A 404 12.59 -18.76 -11.71
N LEU A 405 11.60 -18.05 -12.26
CA LEU A 405 10.18 -18.27 -11.98
C LEU A 405 9.54 -19.32 -12.88
N GLN A 406 10.08 -19.57 -14.08
CA GLN A 406 9.53 -20.54 -15.04
C GLN A 406 9.22 -21.91 -14.41
N LYS A 407 10.11 -22.41 -13.54
CA LYS A 407 9.97 -23.71 -12.88
C LYS A 407 8.82 -23.75 -11.87
N ASN A 408 8.57 -22.65 -11.17
CA ASN A 408 7.66 -22.60 -10.02
C ASN A 408 6.38 -21.78 -10.30
N TRP A 409 6.21 -21.22 -11.50
CA TRP A 409 5.07 -20.36 -11.82
C TRP A 409 3.74 -21.13 -11.84
N ARG A 410 3.77 -22.35 -12.37
CA ARG A 410 2.61 -23.25 -12.46
C ARG A 410 2.88 -24.52 -11.65
N PRO A 411 1.89 -25.03 -10.91
CA PRO A 411 1.94 -26.38 -10.38
C PRO A 411 2.11 -27.40 -11.50
N ALA A 412 2.92 -28.44 -11.28
CA ALA A 412 3.28 -29.47 -12.24
C ALA A 412 2.07 -30.25 -12.81
N SER A 413 0.93 -30.22 -12.12
CA SER A 413 -0.33 -30.80 -12.60
C SER A 413 -0.99 -30.03 -13.75
N GLN A 414 -0.45 -28.87 -14.16
CA GLN A 414 -1.02 -27.98 -15.18
C GLN A 414 -0.18 -27.88 -16.47
N PHE A 415 0.41 -28.99 -16.94
CA PHE A 415 1.37 -29.14 -18.08
C PHE A 415 1.36 -28.11 -19.24
N ASP A 416 2.59 -27.86 -19.74
CA ASP A 416 3.08 -27.49 -21.10
C ASP A 416 2.54 -26.27 -21.87
N ALA A 417 1.72 -25.41 -21.27
CA ALA A 417 1.47 -24.10 -21.89
C ALA A 417 2.69 -23.18 -21.71
N LEU A 418 3.10 -22.52 -22.81
CA LEU A 418 4.16 -21.52 -22.80
C LEU A 418 3.85 -20.43 -21.76
N ILE A 419 4.73 -20.26 -20.77
CA ILE A 419 4.59 -19.20 -19.77
C ILE A 419 5.06 -17.89 -20.42
N LEU A 420 4.09 -17.02 -20.70
CA LEU A 420 4.33 -15.72 -21.29
C LEU A 420 4.95 -14.77 -20.26
N SER A 421 5.86 -13.92 -20.71
CA SER A 421 6.50 -12.90 -19.89
C SER A 421 7.04 -11.75 -20.75
N TYR A 422 7.29 -10.61 -20.12
CA TYR A 422 7.87 -9.45 -20.82
C TYR A 422 9.21 -9.78 -21.48
N ASP A 423 10.09 -10.54 -20.83
CA ASP A 423 11.43 -10.87 -21.36
C ASP A 423 11.41 -12.02 -22.37
N GLY A 424 10.49 -12.97 -22.22
CA GLY A 424 10.35 -14.15 -23.07
C GLY A 424 9.60 -13.92 -24.39
N THR A 425 8.92 -12.78 -24.54
CA THR A 425 8.09 -12.46 -25.71
C THR A 425 8.85 -11.98 -26.95
N LYS A 426 10.19 -11.96 -26.95
CA LYS A 426 10.99 -11.65 -28.16
C LYS A 426 10.68 -12.54 -29.38
N ARG A 427 9.98 -13.68 -29.18
CA ARG A 427 9.62 -14.64 -30.25
C ARG A 427 8.13 -14.70 -30.63
N LEU A 428 7.24 -13.94 -29.98
CA LEU A 428 5.78 -14.11 -30.16
C LEU A 428 5.05 -12.87 -30.71
N GLN A 429 5.75 -11.77 -30.99
CA GLN A 429 5.17 -10.53 -31.55
C GLN A 429 4.51 -10.73 -32.94
N HIS A 430 4.59 -11.92 -33.54
CA HIS A 430 4.04 -12.23 -34.88
C HIS A 430 3.16 -13.50 -34.93
N GLN A 431 2.76 -14.08 -33.80
CA GLN A 431 1.80 -15.20 -33.82
C GLN A 431 0.38 -14.68 -33.59
N PRO A 432 -0.63 -15.22 -34.31
CA PRO A 432 -2.03 -14.88 -34.06
C PRO A 432 -2.32 -15.14 -32.59
N PHE A 433 -2.89 -14.15 -31.92
CA PHE A 433 -3.15 -14.13 -30.49
C PHE A 433 -3.72 -15.46 -29.99
N PHE A 434 -3.19 -15.96 -28.86
CA PHE A 434 -3.74 -17.12 -28.19
C PHE A 434 -5.23 -16.86 -27.88
N ASP A 435 -6.14 -17.64 -28.46
CA ASP A 435 -7.61 -17.55 -28.31
C ASP A 435 -8.09 -17.50 -26.85
N GLU A 436 -7.25 -17.94 -25.91
CA GLU A 436 -7.53 -17.95 -24.49
C GLU A 436 -7.16 -16.64 -23.77
N SER A 437 -6.53 -15.65 -24.42
CA SER A 437 -6.13 -14.42 -23.72
C SER A 437 -7.30 -13.45 -23.55
N ASP A 438 -7.68 -13.15 -22.31
CA ASP A 438 -8.75 -12.20 -21.97
C ASP A 438 -8.24 -10.90 -21.31
N PHE A 439 -6.91 -10.77 -21.20
CA PHE A 439 -6.20 -9.63 -20.65
C PHE A 439 -4.89 -9.35 -21.41
N TYR A 440 -4.53 -8.08 -21.52
CA TYR A 440 -3.30 -7.62 -22.14
C TYR A 440 -2.49 -6.85 -21.11
N ARG A 441 -1.36 -7.42 -20.66
CA ARG A 441 -0.42 -6.68 -19.80
C ARG A 441 0.31 -5.66 -20.68
N ILE A 442 0.30 -4.40 -20.26
CA ILE A 442 0.96 -3.31 -20.97
C ILE A 442 2.01 -2.76 -20.03
N GLU A 443 3.29 -2.95 -20.36
CA GLU A 443 4.39 -2.72 -19.43
C GLU A 443 5.58 -2.06 -20.15
N GLY A 444 6.47 -1.46 -19.35
CA GLY A 444 7.64 -0.75 -19.86
C GLY A 444 7.39 0.71 -20.23
N HIS A 445 6.21 1.27 -19.98
CA HIS A 445 5.82 2.63 -20.38
C HIS A 445 5.88 3.70 -19.29
N VAL A 446 5.85 3.32 -18.01
CA VAL A 446 5.84 4.32 -16.92
C VAL A 446 7.17 5.07 -16.84
N ASN A 447 7.13 6.35 -16.50
CA ASN A 447 8.23 7.31 -16.54
C ASN A 447 8.79 7.61 -17.94
N GLN A 448 8.13 7.14 -19.01
CA GLN A 448 8.49 7.48 -20.38
C GLN A 448 7.72 8.67 -20.90
N LYS A 449 8.26 9.32 -21.92
CA LYS A 449 7.53 10.35 -22.65
C LYS A 449 6.53 9.70 -23.59
N ILE A 450 5.33 10.26 -23.66
CA ILE A 450 4.39 9.91 -24.72
C ILE A 450 4.91 10.46 -26.05
N THR A 451 5.00 9.61 -27.05
CA THR A 451 5.33 9.98 -28.42
C THR A 451 4.06 9.95 -29.27
N LEU A 452 3.89 10.95 -30.13
CA LEU A 452 2.84 11.01 -31.13
C LEU A 452 3.47 10.84 -32.51
N ASN A 453 2.87 10.00 -33.34
CA ASN A 453 3.27 9.85 -34.74
C ASN A 453 2.67 10.94 -35.63
N ASP A 454 3.00 10.91 -36.92
CA ASP A 454 2.52 11.88 -37.93
C ASP A 454 0.98 11.91 -38.06
N LYS A 455 0.29 10.84 -37.63
CA LYS A 455 -1.18 10.72 -37.61
C LYS A 455 -1.79 11.14 -36.27
N LYS A 456 -1.00 11.77 -35.39
CA LYS A 456 -1.38 12.15 -34.02
C LYS A 456 -1.81 10.97 -33.12
N LYS A 457 -1.44 9.74 -33.48
CA LYS A 457 -1.65 8.55 -32.64
C LYS A 457 -0.51 8.41 -31.66
N ASN A 458 -0.83 7.92 -30.47
CA ASN A 458 0.18 7.62 -29.47
C ASN A 458 0.76 6.20 -29.66
N GLN A 459 1.94 5.97 -29.08
CA GLN A 459 2.64 4.68 -29.09
C GLN A 459 1.79 3.47 -28.65
N PHE A 460 0.79 3.65 -27.78
CA PHE A 460 -0.10 2.56 -27.37
C PHE A 460 -1.14 2.24 -28.45
N GLU A 461 -1.72 3.25 -29.08
CA GLU A 461 -2.66 3.09 -30.20
C GLU A 461 -1.97 2.46 -31.40
N ASP A 462 -0.74 2.87 -31.70
CA ASP A 462 0.05 2.29 -32.78
C ASP A 462 0.34 0.81 -32.53
N LEU A 463 0.78 0.47 -31.32
CA LEU A 463 1.06 -0.92 -30.96
C LEU A 463 -0.22 -1.77 -30.95
N ARG A 464 -1.31 -1.25 -30.39
CA ARG A 464 -2.64 -1.88 -30.42
C ARG A 464 -3.08 -2.18 -31.85
N ASP A 465 -3.02 -1.18 -32.74
CA ASP A 465 -3.49 -1.30 -34.12
C ASP A 465 -2.61 -2.28 -34.91
N SER A 466 -1.29 -2.26 -34.69
CA SER A 466 -0.36 -3.21 -35.32
C SER A 466 -0.61 -4.67 -34.91
N LEU A 467 -1.10 -4.88 -33.69
CA LEU A 467 -1.42 -6.20 -33.13
C LEU A 467 -2.90 -6.56 -33.26
N ASN A 468 -3.74 -5.68 -33.85
CA ASN A 468 -5.18 -5.82 -33.99
C ASN A 468 -5.91 -6.15 -32.66
N LEU A 469 -5.58 -5.41 -31.60
CA LEU A 469 -6.07 -5.69 -30.25
C LEU A 469 -7.38 -4.94 -29.91
N PRO A 470 -8.36 -5.62 -29.30
CA PRO A 470 -9.69 -5.05 -29.04
C PRO A 470 -9.76 -4.26 -27.72
N PHE A 471 -9.02 -3.17 -27.58
CA PHE A 471 -9.15 -2.26 -26.43
C PHE A 471 -9.03 -0.78 -26.83
N GLN A 472 -9.56 0.11 -26.00
CA GLN A 472 -9.45 1.56 -26.22
C GLN A 472 -8.30 2.17 -25.41
N VAL A 473 -7.73 3.28 -25.89
CA VAL A 473 -6.73 4.05 -25.15
C VAL A 473 -7.31 5.43 -24.87
N VAL A 474 -7.24 5.87 -23.61
CA VAL A 474 -7.67 7.21 -23.19
C VAL A 474 -6.54 7.86 -22.41
N LEU A 475 -6.21 9.10 -22.76
CA LEU A 475 -5.22 9.90 -22.05
C LEU A 475 -5.93 10.82 -21.07
N VAL A 476 -5.46 10.86 -19.83
CA VAL A 476 -5.96 11.76 -18.80
C VAL A 476 -4.81 12.55 -18.18
N LYS A 477 -5.11 13.76 -17.70
CA LYS A 477 -4.15 14.55 -16.92
C LYS A 477 -4.12 14.05 -15.47
N PRO A 478 -3.11 14.42 -14.67
CA PRO A 478 -3.03 14.07 -13.26
C PRO A 478 -4.16 14.75 -12.47
N LEU A 479 -4.09 14.76 -11.14
CA LEU A 479 -5.15 15.25 -10.25
C LEU A 479 -5.50 16.75 -10.40
N ARG A 480 -4.87 17.51 -11.32
CA ARG A 480 -5.19 18.92 -11.59
C ARG A 480 -5.60 19.10 -13.05
N GLY A 481 -6.80 19.59 -13.27
CA GLY A 481 -7.27 20.02 -14.60
C GLY A 481 -6.90 21.48 -14.88
N GLN A 482 -6.06 21.70 -15.90
CA GLN A 482 -6.09 22.91 -16.72
C GLN A 482 -6.12 22.40 -18.18
N ASP A 483 -6.98 22.99 -19.01
CA ASP A 483 -7.26 22.62 -20.43
C ASP A 483 -8.29 21.49 -20.67
N ASP A 484 -8.62 21.24 -21.95
CA ASP A 484 -9.67 20.37 -22.49
C ASP A 484 -9.56 18.85 -22.17
N VAL A 485 -8.59 18.43 -21.37
CA VAL A 485 -8.39 17.01 -20.98
C VAL A 485 -8.87 16.79 -19.54
N PRO A 486 -9.79 15.84 -19.28
CA PRO A 486 -10.31 15.61 -17.93
C PRO A 486 -9.19 15.17 -16.97
N SER A 487 -9.26 15.64 -15.72
CA SER A 487 -8.39 15.16 -14.64
C SER A 487 -8.73 13.71 -14.31
N LEU A 488 -7.75 12.95 -13.79
CA LEU A 488 -7.96 11.57 -13.36
C LEU A 488 -9.13 11.43 -12.38
N THR A 489 -9.28 12.38 -11.44
CA THR A 489 -10.36 12.40 -10.45
C THR A 489 -11.73 12.56 -11.10
N GLU A 490 -11.86 13.53 -12.02
CA GLU A 490 -13.12 13.74 -12.75
C GLU A 490 -13.45 12.54 -13.63
N PHE A 491 -12.45 12.00 -14.32
CA PHE A 491 -12.64 10.80 -15.14
C PHE A 491 -13.10 9.60 -14.31
N ALA A 492 -12.50 9.38 -13.13
CA ALA A 492 -12.90 8.31 -12.21
C ALA A 492 -14.32 8.49 -11.67
N ARG A 493 -14.75 9.73 -11.42
CA ARG A 493 -16.13 10.05 -10.98
C ARG A 493 -17.16 9.69 -12.06
N GLN A 494 -16.84 9.97 -13.32
CA GLN A 494 -17.71 9.66 -14.46
C GLN A 494 -17.67 8.19 -14.86
N ASN A 495 -16.58 7.48 -14.54
CA ASN A 495 -16.35 6.09 -14.91
C ASN A 495 -16.02 5.23 -13.68
N PRO A 496 -17.04 4.81 -12.90
CA PRO A 496 -16.83 3.93 -11.76
C PRO A 496 -16.15 2.62 -12.15
N GLY A 497 -15.31 2.10 -11.25
CA GLY A 497 -14.56 0.86 -11.46
C GLY A 497 -13.17 1.06 -12.06
N LEU A 498 -12.70 2.30 -12.18
CA LEU A 498 -11.34 2.62 -12.60
C LEU A 498 -10.32 2.04 -11.61
N GLU A 499 -9.43 1.18 -12.09
CA GLU A 499 -8.46 0.48 -11.23
C GLU A 499 -7.16 0.21 -11.98
N HIS A 500 -6.03 0.28 -11.28
CA HIS A 500 -4.77 -0.22 -11.80
C HIS A 500 -4.71 -1.77 -11.76
N GLN A 501 -4.43 -2.39 -12.92
CA GLN A 501 -4.30 -3.84 -13.07
C GLN A 501 -3.04 -4.28 -13.86
N GLY A 502 -2.13 -3.34 -14.18
CA GLY A 502 -0.92 -3.62 -14.99
C GLY A 502 -1.22 -3.90 -16.47
N GLY A 503 -2.33 -3.38 -17.00
CA GLY A 503 -2.80 -3.68 -18.35
C GLY A 503 -4.29 -3.43 -18.51
N VAL A 504 -4.90 -4.05 -19.51
CA VAL A 504 -6.31 -3.87 -19.87
C VAL A 504 -6.97 -5.19 -20.28
N PRO A 505 -8.21 -5.46 -19.85
CA PRO A 505 -8.96 -6.61 -20.36
C PRO A 505 -9.31 -6.46 -21.85
N SER A 506 -9.50 -7.58 -22.54
CA SER A 506 -10.09 -7.59 -23.87
C SER A 506 -11.49 -6.95 -23.83
N GLY A 507 -11.77 -6.02 -24.75
CA GLY A 507 -12.98 -5.20 -24.74
C GLY A 507 -12.98 -4.06 -23.70
N GLY A 508 -11.85 -3.77 -23.06
CA GLY A 508 -11.71 -2.72 -22.05
C GLY A 508 -11.17 -1.39 -22.56
N THR A 509 -10.95 -0.46 -21.62
CA THR A 509 -10.28 0.83 -21.86
C THR A 509 -9.01 0.92 -21.02
N PHE A 510 -7.89 1.19 -21.66
CA PHE A 510 -6.61 1.48 -21.04
C PHE A 510 -6.48 3.00 -20.85
N VAL A 511 -6.39 3.43 -19.61
CA VAL A 511 -6.38 4.85 -19.22
C VAL A 511 -4.98 5.22 -18.77
N VAL A 512 -4.33 6.12 -19.50
CA VAL A 512 -2.93 6.51 -19.25
C VAL A 512 -2.89 7.90 -18.64
N VAL A 513 -2.23 8.02 -17.49
CA VAL A 513 -2.06 9.30 -16.79
C VAL A 513 -0.78 9.96 -17.26
N VAL A 514 -0.89 11.13 -17.88
CA VAL A 514 0.24 11.87 -18.47
C VAL A 514 0.44 13.19 -17.74
N SER A 515 1.68 13.57 -17.44
CA SER A 515 2.00 14.84 -16.79
C SER A 515 1.56 16.05 -17.64
N GLY A 516 1.18 17.13 -16.96
CA GLY A 516 0.89 18.43 -17.58
C GLY A 516 2.12 18.98 -18.29
N GLU A 517 3.23 19.05 -17.57
CA GLU A 517 4.53 19.51 -18.03
C GLU A 517 5.37 18.30 -18.46
N GLY A 518 5.86 18.27 -19.71
CA GLY A 518 6.83 17.29 -20.17
C GLY A 518 6.29 15.95 -20.71
N ASN A 519 4.96 15.80 -20.85
CA ASN A 519 4.34 14.66 -21.54
C ASN A 519 4.83 13.28 -21.03
N THR A 520 5.12 13.18 -19.73
CA THR A 520 5.67 11.97 -19.11
C THR A 520 4.54 11.12 -18.54
N ILE A 521 4.57 9.82 -18.79
CA ILE A 521 3.58 8.88 -18.31
C ILE A 521 3.84 8.61 -16.83
N LEU A 522 2.87 8.96 -15.99
CA LEU A 522 2.96 8.83 -14.54
C LEU A 522 2.42 7.47 -14.04
N GLY A 523 1.54 6.85 -14.81
CA GLY A 523 0.89 5.59 -14.45
C GLY A 523 -0.26 5.24 -15.39
N ASP A 524 -0.94 4.14 -15.08
CA ASP A 524 -2.05 3.62 -15.86
C ASP A 524 -3.14 3.01 -14.98
N PHE A 525 -4.34 3.01 -15.54
CA PHE A 525 -5.55 2.43 -15.00
C PHE A 525 -6.29 1.70 -16.13
N CYS A 526 -7.29 0.91 -15.78
CA CYS A 526 -8.15 0.28 -16.75
C CYS A 526 -9.62 0.30 -16.32
N LEU A 527 -10.47 0.15 -17.33
CA LEU A 527 -11.89 -0.12 -17.18
C LEU A 527 -12.25 -1.38 -17.95
N PRO A 528 -13.18 -2.21 -17.44
CA PRO A 528 -13.60 -3.44 -18.10
C PRO A 528 -14.55 -3.21 -19.28
N TYR A 529 -14.85 -1.96 -19.62
CA TYR A 529 -15.74 -1.55 -20.71
C TYR A 529 -15.10 -0.45 -21.56
N TRP A 530 -15.63 -0.26 -22.76
CA TRP A 530 -15.23 0.80 -23.68
C TRP A 530 -15.76 2.15 -23.21
N VAL A 531 -14.84 3.10 -23.03
CA VAL A 531 -15.12 4.52 -22.89
C VAL A 531 -14.72 5.16 -24.20
N GLN A 532 -15.63 5.92 -24.79
CA GLN A 532 -15.29 6.74 -25.95
C GLN A 532 -14.20 7.74 -25.51
N PRO A 533 -13.06 7.84 -26.21
CA PRO A 533 -12.09 8.87 -25.91
C PRO A 533 -12.81 10.22 -25.95
N PRO A 534 -12.53 11.13 -25.02
CA PRO A 534 -13.17 12.43 -25.01
C PRO A 534 -12.96 13.05 -26.39
N THR A 535 -14.05 13.14 -27.18
CA THR A 535 -14.01 13.87 -28.44
C THR A 535 -13.55 15.28 -28.09
N PRO A 536 -12.48 15.80 -28.72
CA PRO A 536 -12.21 17.23 -28.61
C PRO A 536 -13.52 17.93 -28.97
N LYS A 537 -13.98 18.83 -28.11
CA LYS A 537 -15.12 19.69 -28.45
C LYS A 537 -14.51 20.98 -29.02
N PRO A 538 -14.43 21.21 -30.34
CA PRO A 538 -14.14 22.55 -30.80
C PRO A 538 -15.44 23.28 -31.13
N VAL A 539 -15.67 24.38 -30.42
CA VAL A 539 -15.87 25.66 -31.11
C VAL A 539 -14.54 26.37 -30.91
N ILE A 540 -13.85 26.75 -31.99
CA ILE A 540 -12.62 27.54 -31.91
C ILE A 540 -12.93 28.84 -32.62
N ALA A 541 -12.95 29.93 -31.86
CA ALA A 541 -12.91 31.26 -32.42
C ALA A 541 -11.54 31.45 -33.04
N ASP A 542 -11.48 31.77 -34.32
CA ASP A 542 -10.23 32.10 -35.01
C ASP A 542 -10.50 33.20 -36.04
N PHE A 543 -9.50 34.05 -36.27
CA PHE A 543 -9.60 35.11 -37.25
C PHE A 543 -8.27 35.65 -37.77
N GLU A 544 -8.33 36.15 -39.00
CA GLU A 544 -7.27 36.87 -39.66
C GLU A 544 -7.56 38.38 -39.71
N ILE A 545 -6.50 39.18 -39.80
CA ILE A 545 -6.59 40.62 -39.99
C ILE A 545 -6.11 40.95 -41.41
N LYS A 546 -6.95 41.60 -42.20
CA LYS A 546 -6.60 42.14 -43.53
C LYS A 546 -6.62 43.67 -43.45
N SER A 547 -5.51 44.32 -43.79
CA SER A 547 -5.47 45.79 -43.83
C SER A 547 -6.18 46.30 -45.08
N GLN A 548 -6.97 47.36 -44.94
CA GLN A 548 -7.61 47.99 -46.10
C GLN A 548 -7.60 49.52 -45.96
N THR A 549 -6.68 50.14 -46.70
CA THR A 549 -6.57 51.59 -46.96
C THR A 549 -6.28 52.49 -45.76
N THR A 550 -5.16 53.19 -45.83
CA THR A 550 -4.78 54.28 -44.92
C THR A 550 -5.41 55.59 -45.38
N LYS A 551 -6.13 56.31 -44.51
CA LYS A 551 -6.39 57.75 -44.70
C LYS A 551 -5.26 58.52 -44.01
N PRO A 552 -4.42 59.28 -44.74
CA PRO A 552 -3.35 60.04 -44.12
C PRO A 552 -3.92 60.99 -43.05
N ASN A 553 -3.37 60.91 -41.83
CA ASN A 553 -3.66 61.79 -40.68
C ASN A 553 -4.99 61.60 -39.93
N GLU A 554 -5.80 60.59 -40.24
CA GLU A 554 -7.08 60.35 -39.52
C GLU A 554 -7.12 59.01 -38.76
N GLY A 555 -6.45 57.96 -39.26
CA GLY A 555 -6.48 56.62 -38.67
C GLY A 555 -6.28 55.50 -39.71
N GLU A 556 -6.32 54.25 -39.27
CA GLU A 556 -6.23 53.07 -40.12
C GLU A 556 -7.51 52.21 -40.03
N THR A 557 -7.97 51.67 -41.16
CA THR A 557 -9.08 50.71 -41.16
C THR A 557 -8.52 49.29 -41.29
N PHE A 558 -8.86 48.41 -40.36
CA PHE A 558 -8.59 46.98 -40.49
C PHE A 558 -9.89 46.21 -40.69
N VAL A 559 -9.85 45.22 -41.58
CA VAL A 559 -10.92 44.25 -41.78
C VAL A 559 -10.54 42.99 -41.03
N LEU A 560 -11.37 42.61 -40.07
CA LEU A 560 -11.24 41.40 -39.26
C LEU A 560 -12.08 40.31 -39.91
N PHE A 561 -11.46 39.18 -40.27
CA PHE A 561 -12.10 38.08 -40.99
C PHE A 561 -12.09 36.82 -40.13
N SER A 562 -13.25 36.30 -39.74
CA SER A 562 -13.29 35.06 -38.96
C SER A 562 -13.01 33.83 -39.84
N THR A 563 -12.05 33.01 -39.41
CA THR A 563 -11.70 31.71 -39.99
C THR A 563 -12.31 30.53 -39.22
N SER A 564 -13.16 30.79 -38.22
CA SER A 564 -13.79 29.77 -37.37
C SER A 564 -14.63 28.77 -38.19
N GLU A 565 -14.32 27.47 -38.10
CA GLU A 565 -15.10 26.41 -38.75
C GLU A 565 -16.46 26.17 -38.05
N ASN A 566 -17.49 25.78 -38.83
CA ASN A 566 -18.82 25.34 -38.36
C ASN A 566 -19.67 26.38 -37.60
N GLN A 567 -19.97 27.50 -38.25
CA GLN A 567 -20.58 28.71 -37.69
C GLN A 567 -22.06 28.58 -37.31
N ASN A 568 -22.46 29.28 -36.23
CA ASN A 568 -23.87 29.60 -35.91
C ASN A 568 -24.07 30.94 -35.16
N ASP A 569 -23.07 31.50 -34.45
CA ASP A 569 -23.11 32.87 -33.88
C ASP A 569 -21.69 33.43 -33.63
N LEU A 570 -21.40 34.65 -34.10
CA LEU A 570 -20.11 35.34 -33.91
C LEU A 570 -20.33 36.73 -33.30
N GLU A 571 -19.54 37.08 -32.29
CA GLU A 571 -19.54 38.39 -31.64
C GLU A 571 -18.14 39.01 -31.65
N TRP A 572 -18.02 40.22 -32.18
CA TRP A 572 -16.77 40.98 -32.21
C TRP A 572 -16.77 42.09 -31.15
N HIS A 573 -15.73 42.17 -30.33
CA HIS A 573 -15.51 43.26 -29.38
C HIS A 573 -14.15 43.91 -29.62
N VAL A 574 -14.13 45.24 -29.78
CA VAL A 574 -12.89 46.04 -29.86
C VAL A 574 -12.87 47.03 -28.71
N LYS A 575 -11.76 47.06 -27.96
CA LYS A 575 -11.59 47.95 -26.80
C LYS A 575 -10.27 48.70 -26.87
N GLY A 576 -10.32 50.03 -26.88
CA GLY A 576 -9.13 50.88 -26.80
C GLY A 576 -8.55 50.95 -25.38
N SER A 577 -7.24 51.17 -25.29
CA SER A 577 -6.49 51.33 -24.02
C SER A 577 -6.96 52.50 -23.15
N ASN A 578 -7.60 53.51 -23.74
CA ASN A 578 -7.96 54.77 -23.07
C ASN A 578 -9.34 54.72 -22.37
N GLY A 579 -9.97 53.54 -22.30
CA GLY A 579 -11.29 53.37 -21.70
C GLY A 579 -12.46 53.72 -22.61
N ASP A 580 -12.21 54.33 -23.78
CA ASP A 580 -13.21 54.56 -24.83
C ASP A 580 -13.45 53.22 -25.58
N GLY A 581 -14.28 52.37 -24.98
CA GLY A 581 -14.69 51.10 -25.55
C GLY A 581 -16.04 51.26 -26.23
N THR A 582 -16.06 51.22 -27.56
CA THR A 582 -17.31 51.02 -28.30
C THR A 582 -17.73 49.57 -28.13
N ARG A 583 -18.66 49.30 -27.20
CA ARG A 583 -19.41 48.03 -27.19
C ARG A 583 -20.42 48.11 -28.32
N LEU A 584 -20.02 47.63 -29.49
CA LEU A 584 -20.94 47.43 -30.61
C LEU A 584 -21.23 45.93 -30.67
N SER A 585 -22.36 45.51 -30.10
CA SER A 585 -22.99 44.26 -30.53
C SER A 585 -23.47 44.52 -31.96
N ALA A 586 -22.66 44.19 -32.95
CA ALA A 586 -23.19 44.05 -34.28
C ALA A 586 -24.09 42.81 -34.24
N ASP A 587 -25.41 43.01 -34.20
CA ASP A 587 -26.46 41.98 -34.37
C ASP A 587 -26.43 41.31 -35.75
N ASN A 588 -25.29 41.33 -36.43
CA ASN A 588 -25.13 40.74 -37.74
C ASN A 588 -24.01 39.71 -37.62
N HIS A 589 -24.41 38.45 -37.66
CA HIS A 589 -23.64 37.21 -37.81
C HIS A 589 -22.68 37.23 -39.02
N GLN A 590 -21.86 38.27 -39.16
CA GLN A 590 -21.03 38.54 -40.32
C GLN A 590 -19.59 38.07 -40.05
N ASN A 591 -19.07 37.32 -41.02
CA ASN A 591 -17.71 36.81 -41.02
C ASN A 591 -16.64 37.88 -41.21
N GLU A 592 -17.04 39.06 -41.66
CA GLU A 592 -16.15 40.18 -41.91
C GLU A 592 -16.61 41.38 -41.10
N TYR A 593 -15.68 41.99 -40.37
CA TYR A 593 -15.93 43.20 -39.59
C TYR A 593 -14.84 44.24 -39.88
N ALA A 594 -15.21 45.32 -40.57
CA ALA A 594 -14.33 46.46 -40.80
C ALA A 594 -14.44 47.45 -39.65
N HIS A 595 -13.31 47.76 -39.02
CA HIS A 595 -13.25 48.75 -37.94
C HIS A 595 -12.21 49.83 -38.25
N PHE A 596 -12.61 51.09 -38.06
CA PHE A 596 -11.72 52.23 -38.17
C PHE A 596 -11.08 52.53 -36.81
N PHE A 597 -9.76 52.50 -36.76
CA PHE A 597 -8.97 52.77 -35.57
C PHE A 597 -8.41 54.19 -35.65
N PRO A 598 -8.98 55.15 -34.91
CA PRO A 598 -8.56 56.54 -35.00
C PRO A 598 -7.14 56.71 -34.44
N LEU A 599 -6.38 57.62 -35.07
CA LEU A 599 -5.14 58.12 -34.48
C LEU A 599 -5.48 58.92 -33.23
N THR A 600 -4.86 58.55 -32.10
CA THR A 600 -4.97 59.34 -30.86
C THR A 600 -3.75 60.24 -30.70
N ASN A 601 -3.79 61.19 -29.76
CA ASN A 601 -2.63 62.01 -29.42
C ASN A 601 -1.48 61.21 -28.76
N LEU A 602 -1.67 59.92 -28.51
CA LEU A 602 -0.64 59.02 -28.01
C LEU A 602 0.25 58.51 -29.15
N PRO A 603 1.55 58.32 -28.90
CA PRO A 603 2.50 57.83 -29.92
C PRO A 603 2.20 56.41 -30.40
N ALA A 604 1.58 55.58 -29.56
CA ALA A 604 0.99 54.31 -29.96
C ALA A 604 -0.28 54.03 -29.15
N THR A 605 -1.36 53.67 -29.85
CA THR A 605 -2.64 53.28 -29.22
C THR A 605 -2.84 51.78 -29.38
N HIS A 606 -3.09 51.09 -28.27
CA HIS A 606 -3.32 49.65 -28.25
C HIS A 606 -4.83 49.37 -28.23
N TYR A 607 -5.29 48.52 -29.14
CA TYR A 607 -6.67 48.08 -29.22
C TYR A 607 -6.72 46.57 -29.03
N LEU A 608 -7.43 46.10 -28.00
CA LEU A 608 -7.71 44.69 -27.79
C LEU A 608 -8.92 44.30 -28.64
N VAL A 609 -8.71 43.42 -29.60
CA VAL A 609 -9.76 42.79 -30.40
C VAL A 609 -10.05 41.42 -29.81
N THR A 610 -11.33 41.14 -29.59
CA THR A 610 -11.84 39.87 -29.06
C THR A 610 -12.89 39.33 -30.02
N LEU A 611 -12.73 38.09 -30.47
CA LEU A 611 -13.76 37.34 -31.19
C LEU A 611 -14.34 36.29 -30.25
N THR A 612 -15.66 36.25 -30.10
CA THR A 612 -16.38 35.21 -29.39
C THR A 612 -17.20 34.40 -30.40
N ALA A 613 -16.95 33.10 -30.50
CA ALA A 613 -17.75 32.18 -31.29
C ALA A 613 -18.66 31.35 -30.39
N LYS A 614 -19.95 31.26 -30.73
CA LYS A 614 -20.96 30.52 -29.95
C LYS A 614 -21.63 29.44 -30.82
N LYS A 615 -21.85 28.26 -30.23
CA LYS A 615 -22.62 27.18 -30.85
C LYS A 615 -23.23 26.26 -29.79
N ASP A 616 -24.53 25.99 -29.90
CA ASP A 616 -25.28 25.06 -29.04
C ASP A 616 -25.04 25.29 -27.54
N GLY A 617 -25.00 26.56 -27.12
CA GLY A 617 -24.80 26.98 -25.72
C GLY A 617 -23.34 26.91 -25.22
N ARG A 618 -22.36 26.65 -26.09
CA ARG A 618 -20.92 26.71 -25.78
C ARG A 618 -20.27 27.92 -26.44
N GLU A 619 -19.30 28.53 -25.79
CA GLU A 619 -18.56 29.70 -26.27
C GLU A 619 -17.05 29.47 -26.28
N SER A 620 -16.36 30.06 -27.24
CA SER A 620 -14.90 30.12 -27.32
C SER A 620 -14.47 31.53 -27.67
N VAL A 621 -13.35 31.99 -27.11
CA VAL A 621 -12.91 33.39 -27.23
C VAL A 621 -11.46 33.46 -27.68
N GLU A 622 -11.21 34.22 -28.74
CA GLU A 622 -9.87 34.51 -29.25
C GLU A 622 -9.57 36.00 -29.13
N LYS A 623 -8.32 36.35 -28.78
CA LYS A 623 -7.93 37.74 -28.52
C LYS A 623 -6.63 38.09 -29.21
N THR A 624 -6.60 39.26 -29.84
CA THR A 624 -5.36 39.84 -30.39
C THR A 624 -5.30 41.33 -30.11
N THR A 625 -4.11 41.91 -30.19
CA THR A 625 -3.90 43.34 -29.97
C THR A 625 -3.41 44.01 -31.25
N ILE A 626 -4.11 45.05 -31.68
CA ILE A 626 -3.70 45.91 -32.80
C ILE A 626 -3.10 47.18 -32.21
N VAL A 627 -1.94 47.60 -32.74
CA VAL A 627 -1.24 48.82 -32.31
C VAL A 627 -1.24 49.82 -33.46
N VAL A 628 -1.84 51.00 -33.24
CA VAL A 628 -1.84 52.11 -34.20
C VAL A 628 -0.83 53.15 -33.73
N ILE A 629 0.18 53.43 -34.54
CA ILE A 629 1.31 54.31 -34.20
C ILE A 629 1.09 55.71 -34.79
N ASN A 630 1.20 56.76 -33.96
CA ASN A 630 1.13 58.16 -34.39
C ASN A 630 2.53 58.74 -34.57
N GLN A 631 2.96 58.95 -35.81
CA GLN A 631 4.26 59.51 -36.15
C GLN A 631 4.27 61.06 -36.13
N LYS A 632 3.98 61.68 -34.98
CA LYS A 632 4.36 63.09 -34.74
C LYS A 632 5.63 63.13 -33.86
N GLU A 633 6.67 63.81 -34.33
CA GLU A 633 7.95 63.94 -33.63
C GLU A 633 7.79 64.57 -32.23
N GLN A 634 8.21 63.84 -31.20
CA GLN A 634 8.43 64.33 -29.84
C GLN A 634 9.87 64.00 -29.43
N THR A 635 10.53 64.91 -28.71
CA THR A 635 11.90 64.72 -28.21
C THR A 635 11.91 63.87 -26.93
N PRO A 636 12.79 62.85 -26.81
CA PRO A 636 12.88 61.99 -25.61
C PRO A 636 13.33 62.79 -24.37
N PRO A 637 12.94 62.37 -23.15
CA PRO A 637 13.44 62.97 -21.90
C PRO A 637 14.94 62.73 -21.76
N LYS A 638 15.68 63.61 -21.07
CA LYS A 638 17.13 63.44 -20.85
C LYS A 638 17.43 62.86 -19.47
N ALA A 639 17.80 61.59 -19.41
CA ALA A 639 18.07 60.89 -18.16
C ALA A 639 19.37 61.42 -17.50
N SER A 640 19.30 61.78 -16.21
CA SER A 640 20.47 62.10 -15.39
C SER A 640 20.17 61.96 -13.90
N PHE A 641 21.19 61.66 -13.09
CA PHE A 641 21.07 61.53 -11.63
C PHE A 641 22.29 62.05 -10.89
N ALA A 642 22.14 62.31 -9.59
CA ALA A 642 23.21 62.68 -8.67
C ALA A 642 23.17 61.85 -7.37
N VAL A 643 24.28 61.81 -6.63
CA VAL A 643 24.41 61.12 -5.34
C VAL A 643 24.36 62.13 -4.20
N ASP A 644 23.58 61.88 -3.15
CA ASP A 644 23.47 62.75 -1.97
C ASP A 644 23.61 61.96 -0.64
N ALA A 645 24.22 62.62 0.37
CA ALA A 645 24.45 62.27 1.78
C ALA A 645 24.99 60.87 2.15
N GLN A 646 26.00 60.82 3.05
CA GLN A 646 26.66 59.61 3.54
C GLN A 646 26.94 59.66 5.06
N GLU A 647 26.96 58.48 5.69
CA GLU A 647 27.60 58.25 6.97
C GLU A 647 28.81 57.31 6.75
N ASN A 648 29.98 57.68 7.27
CA ASN A 648 31.18 56.84 7.44
C ASN A 648 31.99 56.39 6.19
N GLY A 649 32.13 57.23 5.16
CA GLY A 649 33.18 57.09 4.15
C GLY A 649 33.22 58.25 3.15
N ASP A 650 34.24 58.27 2.28
CA ASP A 650 34.43 59.32 1.28
C ASP A 650 33.96 58.83 -0.09
N VAL A 651 33.12 59.62 -0.75
CA VAL A 651 32.67 59.36 -2.11
C VAL A 651 33.05 60.50 -3.02
N SER A 652 33.59 60.14 -4.18
CA SER A 652 33.86 61.06 -5.26
C SER A 652 33.13 60.62 -6.51
N GLU A 653 32.51 61.57 -7.20
CA GLU A 653 31.84 61.36 -8.48
C GLU A 653 32.67 62.04 -9.57
N ASN A 654 33.08 61.28 -10.59
CA ASN A 654 33.90 61.80 -11.68
C ASN A 654 33.40 61.27 -13.03
N GLY A 655 32.63 62.07 -13.74
CA GLY A 655 32.01 61.68 -15.01
C GLY A 655 31.08 60.47 -14.82
N ASP A 656 31.41 59.37 -15.48
CA ASP A 656 30.62 58.13 -15.53
C ASP A 656 30.95 57.14 -14.40
N GLU A 657 31.89 57.48 -13.51
CA GLU A 657 32.31 56.64 -12.38
C GLU A 657 32.03 57.30 -11.02
N ILE A 658 31.53 56.51 -10.08
CA ILE A 658 31.37 56.88 -8.67
C ILE A 658 32.32 55.99 -7.85
N LYS A 659 33.28 56.61 -7.17
CA LYS A 659 34.22 55.90 -6.30
C LYS A 659 33.82 56.03 -4.84
N VAL A 660 33.71 54.90 -4.17
CA VAL A 660 33.44 54.79 -2.73
C VAL A 660 34.70 54.31 -2.05
N THR A 661 35.31 55.15 -1.22
CA THR A 661 36.54 54.83 -0.46
C THR A 661 36.24 54.76 1.03
N PHE A 662 36.56 53.62 1.63
CA PHE A 662 36.28 53.39 3.06
C PHE A 662 37.50 53.69 3.93
N THR A 663 37.34 54.37 5.05
CA THR A 663 38.45 54.98 5.80
C THR A 663 39.22 54.06 6.75
N ASP A 664 38.67 52.90 7.16
CA ASP A 664 39.32 51.95 8.09
C ASP A 664 39.12 50.50 7.64
N ALA A 665 40.22 49.79 7.35
CA ALA A 665 40.22 48.40 6.88
C ALA A 665 39.92 47.36 7.97
N HIS A 666 39.95 47.75 9.26
CA HIS A 666 39.92 46.81 10.38
C HIS A 666 38.55 46.68 11.07
N LYS A 667 37.50 47.36 10.55
CA LYS A 667 36.13 47.24 11.06
C LYS A 667 35.12 47.14 9.91
N PRO A 668 34.05 46.35 10.05
CA PRO A 668 32.96 46.39 9.10
C PRO A 668 32.29 47.76 9.17
N PHE A 669 32.17 48.42 8.02
CA PHE A 669 31.47 49.68 7.86
C PHE A 669 30.34 49.52 6.85
N GLU A 670 29.37 50.43 6.94
CA GLU A 670 28.20 50.47 6.08
C GLU A 670 28.09 51.85 5.47
N ILE A 671 27.97 51.92 4.14
CA ILE A 671 27.62 53.15 3.44
C ILE A 671 26.28 52.97 2.75
N LYS A 672 25.39 53.94 2.96
CA LYS A 672 24.13 54.07 2.25
C LYS A 672 24.23 55.20 1.24
N LEU A 673 24.17 54.88 -0.04
CA LEU A 673 24.11 55.88 -1.11
C LEU A 673 22.65 56.14 -1.49
N ILE A 674 22.27 57.42 -1.61
CA ILE A 674 20.96 57.83 -2.10
C ILE A 674 21.15 58.50 -3.46
N PHE A 675 20.59 57.88 -4.50
CA PHE A 675 20.57 58.40 -5.86
C PHE A 675 19.29 59.20 -6.07
N GLN A 676 19.44 60.47 -6.46
CA GLN A 676 18.35 61.40 -6.74
C GLN A 676 18.23 61.63 -8.25
N ASN A 677 17.00 61.54 -8.76
CA ASN A 677 16.70 61.85 -10.16
C ASN A 677 16.83 63.37 -10.44
N LYS A 678 17.49 63.72 -11.56
CA LYS A 678 17.61 65.09 -12.09
C LYS A 678 17.05 65.26 -13.50
N SER A 679 16.44 64.22 -14.09
CA SER A 679 15.83 64.26 -15.41
C SER A 679 14.66 65.26 -15.47
N GLU A 680 14.65 66.11 -16.49
CA GLU A 680 13.52 67.00 -16.77
C GLU A 680 12.49 66.30 -17.66
N ASN A 681 11.20 66.58 -17.43
CA ASN A 681 10.10 66.21 -18.32
C ASN A 681 9.88 64.71 -18.58
N ALA A 682 10.05 63.84 -17.56
CA ALA A 682 9.71 62.41 -17.63
C ALA A 682 8.57 62.02 -16.68
N ASP A 683 7.76 61.03 -17.08
CA ASP A 683 6.56 60.61 -16.37
C ASP A 683 6.75 59.28 -15.60
N GLU A 684 7.70 58.42 -16.03
CA GLU A 684 8.06 57.18 -15.34
C GLU A 684 9.60 57.03 -15.23
N TYR A 685 10.04 56.46 -14.10
CA TYR A 685 11.46 56.23 -13.78
C TYR A 685 11.71 54.81 -13.29
N ARG A 686 12.73 54.14 -13.83
CA ARG A 686 13.15 52.80 -13.40
C ARG A 686 14.63 52.77 -13.07
N TRP A 687 14.95 52.18 -11.92
CA TRP A 687 16.33 51.98 -11.47
C TRP A 687 16.71 50.50 -11.58
N GLN A 688 17.86 50.23 -12.19
CA GLN A 688 18.46 48.89 -12.26
C GLN A 688 19.85 48.89 -11.66
N LEU A 689 20.22 47.78 -11.03
CA LEU A 689 21.54 47.50 -10.50
C LEU A 689 22.00 46.15 -11.07
N ASP A 690 23.10 46.15 -11.82
CA ASP A 690 23.62 44.98 -12.57
C ASP A 690 22.52 44.25 -13.37
N GLY A 691 21.71 45.01 -14.11
CA GLY A 691 20.61 44.50 -14.92
C GLY A 691 19.40 43.97 -14.14
N LYS A 692 19.39 44.04 -12.81
CA LYS A 692 18.24 43.67 -11.98
C LYS A 692 17.45 44.90 -11.57
N LEU A 693 16.15 44.90 -11.84
CA LEU A 693 15.24 45.99 -11.46
C LEU A 693 15.19 46.13 -9.93
N LYS A 694 15.47 47.34 -9.44
CA LYS A 694 15.44 47.65 -8.00
C LYS A 694 14.28 48.57 -7.60
N SER A 695 13.78 49.40 -8.52
CA SER A 695 12.62 50.27 -8.28
C SER A 695 11.92 50.62 -9.60
N LYS A 696 10.58 50.64 -9.60
CA LYS A 696 9.76 50.86 -10.81
C LYS A 696 9.17 52.28 -10.93
N ALA A 697 9.21 53.11 -9.89
CA ALA A 697 8.55 54.43 -9.91
C ALA A 697 8.93 55.35 -8.72
N LYS A 698 10.22 55.43 -8.33
CA LYS A 698 10.64 56.33 -7.23
C LYS A 698 11.64 57.38 -7.72
N ASN A 699 11.45 58.62 -7.30
CA ASN A 699 12.36 59.74 -7.56
C ASN A 699 13.72 59.59 -6.86
N THR A 700 13.81 58.68 -5.89
CA THR A 700 15.03 58.32 -5.17
C THR A 700 15.20 56.80 -5.08
N PHE A 701 16.44 56.33 -5.24
CA PHE A 701 16.86 54.95 -5.02
C PHE A 701 17.98 54.92 -3.97
N SER A 702 17.95 53.94 -3.06
CA SER A 702 19.00 53.80 -2.05
C SER A 702 19.62 52.41 -2.11
N GLN A 703 20.94 52.35 -2.08
CA GLN A 703 21.69 51.10 -2.01
C GLN A 703 22.64 51.13 -0.81
N LYS A 704 22.63 50.02 -0.06
CA LYS A 704 23.48 49.78 1.12
C LYS A 704 24.65 48.89 0.70
N PHE A 705 25.85 49.29 1.06
CA PHE A 705 27.08 48.51 0.87
C PHE A 705 27.64 48.14 2.22
N VAL A 706 28.01 46.87 2.38
CA VAL A 706 28.64 46.33 3.58
C VAL A 706 29.93 45.67 3.14
N TRP A 707 31.05 46.11 3.70
CA TRP A 707 32.34 45.49 3.45
C TRP A 707 32.78 44.73 4.69
N VAL A 708 33.31 43.53 4.50
CA VAL A 708 33.82 42.69 5.59
C VAL A 708 35.34 42.62 5.49
N ALA A 709 36.02 42.85 6.62
CA ALA A 709 37.48 42.81 6.68
C ALA A 709 38.01 41.46 6.17
N GLY A 710 38.88 41.49 5.16
CA GLY A 710 39.47 40.29 4.53
C GLY A 710 39.07 40.06 3.06
N GLU A 711 38.08 40.77 2.52
CA GLU A 711 37.83 40.81 1.08
C GLU A 711 38.87 41.72 0.40
N ALA A 712 39.66 41.16 -0.54
CA ALA A 712 40.78 41.86 -1.16
C ALA A 712 40.45 42.58 -2.49
N ASP A 713 39.28 42.30 -3.08
CA ASP A 713 38.96 42.74 -4.44
C ASP A 713 37.88 43.84 -4.46
N PRO A 714 38.10 44.97 -5.19
CA PRO A 714 37.13 46.05 -5.29
C PRO A 714 35.80 45.57 -5.89
N GLN A 715 34.69 45.87 -5.23
CA GLN A 715 33.36 45.52 -5.74
C GLN A 715 32.88 46.61 -6.71
N THR A 716 32.58 46.21 -7.94
CA THR A 716 32.12 47.11 -9.00
C THR A 716 30.74 46.69 -9.46
N PHE A 717 29.83 47.65 -9.62
CA PHE A 717 28.47 47.41 -10.11
C PHE A 717 28.00 48.58 -10.97
N THR A 718 27.13 48.29 -11.92
CA THR A 718 26.57 49.29 -12.83
C THR A 718 25.16 49.66 -12.37
N ILE A 719 24.93 50.95 -12.19
CA ILE A 719 23.60 51.50 -11.93
C ILE A 719 23.07 52.17 -13.19
N GLN A 720 21.83 51.86 -13.53
CA GLN A 720 21.14 52.43 -14.69
C GLN A 720 19.84 53.10 -14.25
N LEU A 721 19.62 54.33 -14.72
CA LEU A 721 18.37 55.06 -14.61
C LEU A 721 17.74 55.14 -15.99
N THR A 722 16.56 54.57 -16.14
CA THR A 722 15.71 54.71 -17.32
C THR A 722 14.64 55.75 -17.04
N ALA A 723 14.60 56.83 -17.82
CA ALA A 723 13.54 57.83 -17.80
C ALA A 723 12.65 57.65 -19.04
N SER A 724 11.34 57.64 -18.87
CA SER A 724 10.42 57.56 -20.00
C SER A 724 9.29 58.58 -19.94
N ARG A 725 8.93 59.09 -21.11
CA ARG A 725 7.77 59.94 -21.32
C ARG A 725 7.09 59.52 -22.61
N ASP A 726 5.78 59.30 -22.54
CA ASP A 726 4.98 58.92 -23.70
C ASP A 726 5.62 57.77 -24.52
N GLY A 727 6.24 56.79 -23.85
CA GLY A 727 6.91 55.65 -24.50
C GLY A 727 8.28 55.92 -25.14
N LEU A 728 8.75 57.17 -25.19
CA LEU A 728 10.15 57.51 -25.51
C LEU A 728 11.03 57.32 -24.27
N ILE A 729 12.20 56.73 -24.46
CA ILE A 729 13.09 56.29 -23.38
C ILE A 729 14.49 56.87 -23.56
N ASP A 730 15.08 57.35 -22.48
CA ASP A 730 16.51 57.64 -22.37
C ASP A 730 17.10 56.95 -21.14
N ILE A 731 18.40 56.62 -21.22
CA ILE A 731 19.09 55.81 -20.21
C ILE A 731 20.39 56.50 -19.81
N ALA A 732 20.55 56.72 -18.51
CA ALA A 732 21.81 57.15 -17.92
C ALA A 732 22.41 56.01 -17.10
N GLU A 733 23.69 55.72 -17.32
CA GLU A 733 24.40 54.65 -16.63
C GLU A 733 25.65 55.19 -15.95
N LYS A 734 25.94 54.73 -14.74
CA LYS A 734 27.24 54.94 -14.10
C LYS A 734 27.76 53.67 -13.48
N THR A 735 29.07 53.54 -13.46
CA THR A 735 29.75 52.46 -12.74
C THR A 735 30.12 52.94 -11.35
N VAL A 736 29.80 52.15 -10.34
CA VAL A 736 30.18 52.44 -8.96
C VAL A 736 31.22 51.41 -8.53
N THR A 737 32.38 51.91 -8.10
CA THR A 737 33.51 51.11 -7.65
C THR A 737 33.73 51.36 -6.17
N ALA A 738 33.64 50.32 -5.35
CA ALA A 738 33.87 50.38 -3.91
C ALA A 738 35.19 49.69 -3.55
N SER A 739 36.11 50.41 -2.89
CA SER A 739 37.46 49.93 -2.57
C SER A 739 38.00 50.52 -1.26
N LEU A 740 38.97 49.83 -0.65
CA LEU A 740 39.79 50.42 0.42
C LEU A 740 40.85 51.37 -0.18
N PRO A 741 41.29 52.42 0.55
CA PRO A 741 42.42 53.23 0.14
C PRO A 741 43.64 52.33 -0.04
N SER A 742 44.44 52.60 -1.08
CA SER A 742 45.68 51.88 -1.31
C SER A 742 46.57 52.02 -0.07
N LEU A 743 46.71 50.94 0.72
CA LEU A 743 47.74 50.86 1.74
C LEU A 743 49.09 50.97 1.02
N ASN A 744 49.84 52.04 1.29
CA ASN A 744 51.24 52.07 0.90
C ASN A 744 51.90 50.84 1.53
N PRO A 745 52.68 50.05 0.77
CA PRO A 745 53.35 48.88 1.31
C PRO A 745 54.58 49.31 2.10
N ILE A 746 54.39 50.05 3.20
CA ILE A 746 55.26 50.23 4.38
C ILE A 746 54.35 50.93 5.42
N ASP A 747 53.66 50.15 6.25
CA ASP A 747 53.47 50.34 7.70
C ASP A 747 52.68 49.16 8.29
#